data_AF-A0A1D6NAG1-F1
#
_entry.id   AF-A0A1D6NAG1-F1
#
_cell.length_a   1.000
_cell.length_b   1.000
_cell.length_c   1.000
_cell.angle_alpha   90.00
_cell.angle_beta   90.00
_cell.angle_gamma   90.00
#
_symmetry.space_group_name_H-M   'P 1'
#
loop_
_entity.id
_entity.type
_entity.pdbx_description
1 polymer ?
#
loop_
_entity_poly.entity_id
_entity_poly.type
_entity_poly.pdbx_seq_one_letter_code
_entity_poly.pdbx_strand_id
1 'polypeptide(L)'
;MVVPRAPEQTQQDQDEEMLVPHQDAIEGLQKDVLEGPQPMEEFASAVENQIIPDTSTSRFTWYIENFSKRNVRKHYSDDFTVGGYKWRVLVFPRGNNVDYLSMYLDVADSNLMPPGWSRNAQFSLAVVNQLDSKASLRKEATHQFNSRESDWGFTSFMPLLDLYDSSKGYVVNDKCIIEAEVAVRKTLDFWNYDSKRMTGYVGLKNQGATCYMNSLLQTLYHIPYFRKAVYHMPTTENDTPSGNIPLALQSLFYKLQHSDNSVATKELTKSFGWDSYDSFMQHDVQELNRVLCEKLENKMKGTTVEGAIQKLFEGHHMNYIECINVESKSTRKESFYDLALDVKGCSDVYASFDKYVAVERLEGDNKYQSEEHGLQDAKKGMLFIDFPPVLQLQLKRFEYDFVRDTMLKINDRYEFPLQLDLDRDDGKYLSPDADRSVRNLYTLHSVLVHSGGVHGGHYYAFIRPKLSDQWYKFEDERVTKEDMKRALEEQYGGEEELPHTNPGLDTAPLRFTKHSNAYMLVYIRESDKDNIICDLDDEDISEHLKVRLRKEHEEKEYKKKEKAEAHMFTALKVARDFDIKEQIGRHMHFDLVDFDRVNSFRAPKNMSINEVKEELSKEFGIPVECQRFWVWAKRQNCTYRPSRPLTSQEETSTVSALQSMNLLELRDGLALA
;
A
#
# COMPACT_ATOMS: atom_id res chain seq x y z
N MET A 1 50.77 20.80 -39.64
CA MET A 1 50.26 20.72 -38.26
C MET A 1 48.82 20.24 -38.36
N VAL A 2 48.62 18.95 -38.13
CA VAL A 2 47.32 18.28 -38.13
C VAL A 2 47.19 17.68 -36.74
N VAL A 3 46.11 18.00 -36.02
CA VAL A 3 45.80 17.48 -34.69
C VAL A 3 44.43 16.80 -34.76
N PRO A 4 44.22 15.61 -34.14
CA PRO A 4 43.22 14.63 -34.57
C PRO A 4 41.91 14.68 -33.77
N ARG A 5 40.86 14.09 -34.37
CA ARG A 5 39.55 13.77 -33.78
C ARG A 5 39.65 12.72 -32.67
N ALA A 6 38.88 12.91 -31.60
CA ALA A 6 38.60 11.93 -30.55
C ALA A 6 37.34 11.08 -30.87
N PRO A 7 37.20 9.85 -30.35
CA PRO A 7 36.14 8.91 -30.71
C PRO A 7 34.87 9.02 -29.84
N GLU A 8 33.73 8.64 -30.42
CA GLU A 8 32.41 8.50 -29.78
C GLU A 8 32.40 7.34 -28.77
N GLN A 9 31.81 7.57 -27.59
CA GLN A 9 31.54 6.55 -26.58
C GLN A 9 30.04 6.19 -26.60
N THR A 10 29.76 4.91 -26.84
CA THR A 10 28.47 4.25 -26.64
C THR A 10 28.23 4.06 -25.14
N GLN A 11 27.18 4.69 -24.59
CA GLN A 11 26.71 4.44 -23.23
C GLN A 11 25.83 3.18 -23.20
N GLN A 12 26.27 2.17 -22.44
CA GLN A 12 25.42 1.08 -21.96
C GLN A 12 25.01 1.43 -20.53
N ASP A 13 23.70 1.56 -20.31
CA ASP A 13 23.10 1.77 -18.99
C ASP A 13 23.37 0.55 -18.09
N GLN A 14 24.02 0.79 -16.95
CA GLN A 14 24.13 -0.16 -15.85
C GLN A 14 23.17 0.28 -14.75
N ASP A 15 22.22 -0.60 -14.41
CA ASP A 15 21.35 -0.48 -13.23
C ASP A 15 22.22 -0.61 -11.96
N GLU A 16 22.46 0.50 -11.24
CA GLU A 16 23.06 0.50 -9.91
C GLU A 16 22.00 0.24 -8.83
N GLU A 17 22.03 -0.95 -8.23
CA GLU A 17 21.41 -1.22 -6.92
C GLU A 17 22.25 -0.54 -5.82
N MET A 18 21.69 0.48 -5.18
CA MET A 18 22.34 1.17 -4.05
C MET A 18 22.12 0.43 -2.72
N LEU A 19 23.23 0.00 -2.13
CA LEU A 19 23.39 -0.57 -0.80
C LEU A 19 23.11 0.46 0.31
N VAL A 20 22.31 0.10 1.32
CA VAL A 20 22.17 0.82 2.59
C VAL A 20 23.22 0.31 3.58
N PRO A 21 23.86 1.15 4.42
CA PRO A 21 25.02 0.74 5.22
C PRO A 21 24.63 -0.14 6.43
N HIS A 22 25.27 -1.28 6.57
CA HIS A 22 25.28 -2.09 7.79
C HIS A 22 26.39 -1.61 8.75
N GLN A 23 26.07 -1.46 10.04
CA GLN A 23 27.03 -1.29 11.13
C GLN A 23 27.31 -2.64 11.82
N ASP A 24 28.57 -2.82 12.22
CA ASP A 24 29.22 -4.06 12.63
C ASP A 24 28.81 -4.66 13.99
N ALA A 25 28.80 -6.01 13.98
CA ALA A 25 29.33 -6.99 14.93
C ALA A 25 29.10 -6.89 16.45
N ILE A 26 28.53 -7.97 17.04
CA ILE A 26 29.05 -8.66 18.23
C ILE A 26 28.90 -10.18 18.04
N GLU A 27 30.01 -10.91 18.23
CA GLU A 27 30.15 -12.38 18.18
C GLU A 27 29.62 -13.09 19.43
N GLY A 28 29.17 -14.35 19.24
CA GLY A 28 29.42 -15.45 20.17
C GLY A 28 28.19 -16.17 20.75
N LEU A 29 27.90 -17.38 20.23
CA LEU A 29 27.89 -18.66 20.97
C LEU A 29 27.19 -19.81 20.20
N GLN A 30 27.97 -20.87 19.99
CA GLN A 30 27.70 -22.32 19.94
C GLN A 30 26.40 -22.91 19.35
N LYS A 31 26.65 -23.83 18.41
CA LYS A 31 25.76 -24.83 17.80
C LYS A 31 25.16 -25.80 18.84
N ASP A 32 23.90 -26.19 18.62
CA ASP A 32 23.48 -27.59 18.74
C ASP A 32 22.41 -27.93 17.68
N VAL A 33 22.58 -29.11 17.11
CA VAL A 33 21.82 -29.74 16.01
C VAL A 33 20.66 -30.53 16.62
N LEU A 34 19.47 -30.56 15.99
CA LEU A 34 18.58 -31.75 15.95
C LEU A 34 17.37 -31.55 14.99
N GLU A 35 17.32 -32.44 13.99
CA GLU A 35 16.18 -33.05 13.28
C GLU A 35 15.11 -32.19 12.57
N GLY A 36 15.07 -32.30 11.24
CA GLY A 36 14.06 -31.70 10.36
C GLY A 36 12.82 -32.57 10.15
N PRO A 37 11.67 -31.99 9.73
CA PRO A 37 10.50 -32.77 9.37
C PRO A 37 10.50 -33.15 7.88
N GLN A 38 10.07 -34.38 7.62
CA GLN A 38 9.83 -35.00 6.30
C GLN A 38 8.61 -34.37 5.57
N PRO A 39 8.55 -34.46 4.23
CA PRO A 39 7.51 -33.83 3.41
C PRO A 39 6.18 -34.59 3.46
N MET A 40 5.06 -33.88 3.62
CA MET A 40 3.72 -34.45 3.55
C MET A 40 3.10 -34.19 2.17
N GLU A 41 2.69 -35.28 1.52
CA GLU A 41 2.09 -35.38 0.20
C GLU A 41 0.74 -34.65 0.08
N GLU A 42 0.48 -34.14 -1.13
CA GLU A 42 -0.80 -33.57 -1.56
C GLU A 42 -1.94 -34.58 -1.48
N PHE A 43 -2.99 -34.25 -0.74
CA PHE A 43 -4.33 -34.78 -0.98
C PHE A 43 -5.31 -33.62 -1.14
N ALA A 44 -5.71 -33.38 -2.39
CA ALA A 44 -6.90 -32.62 -2.72
C ALA A 44 -8.14 -33.44 -2.33
N SER A 45 -8.98 -32.92 -1.44
CA SER A 45 -10.39 -33.32 -1.39
C SER A 45 -11.27 -32.17 -0.92
N ALA A 46 -12.36 -31.98 -1.63
CA ALA A 46 -13.39 -30.96 -1.48
C ALA A 46 -13.93 -30.81 -0.05
N VAL A 47 -14.15 -29.57 0.38
CA VAL A 47 -15.11 -29.25 1.45
C VAL A 47 -15.93 -28.05 1.03
N GLU A 48 -17.24 -28.27 0.98
CA GLU A 48 -18.30 -27.33 0.66
C GLU A 48 -18.40 -26.15 1.65
N ASN A 49 -19.01 -25.08 1.13
CA ASN A 49 -19.35 -23.83 1.79
C ASN A 49 -19.86 -23.96 3.23
N GLN A 50 -19.11 -23.40 4.18
CA GLN A 50 -19.67 -22.81 5.38
C GLN A 50 -19.15 -21.38 5.54
N ILE A 51 -20.08 -20.42 5.62
CA ILE A 51 -19.82 -19.02 5.94
C ILE A 51 -19.39 -18.98 7.41
N ILE A 52 -18.09 -18.78 7.67
CA ILE A 52 -17.52 -18.68 9.01
C ILE A 52 -17.40 -17.17 9.35
N PRO A 53 -17.82 -16.71 10.54
CA PRO A 53 -17.82 -15.30 10.89
C PRO A 53 -16.42 -14.64 10.83
N ASP A 54 -16.37 -13.39 10.35
CA ASP A 54 -15.17 -12.58 10.04
C ASP A 54 -14.25 -12.26 11.24
N THR A 55 -14.62 -12.63 12.47
CA THR A 55 -13.82 -12.39 13.67
C THR A 55 -13.92 -13.58 14.62
N SER A 56 -12.77 -14.13 15.00
CA SER A 56 -12.67 -15.19 16.01
C SER A 56 -12.26 -14.56 17.34
N THR A 57 -13.17 -14.57 18.31
CA THR A 57 -12.92 -14.07 19.66
C THR A 57 -12.95 -15.21 20.66
N SER A 58 -12.01 -15.22 21.60
CA SER A 58 -11.99 -16.18 22.70
C SER A 58 -11.46 -15.54 23.97
N ARG A 59 -11.88 -16.09 25.11
CA ARG A 59 -11.41 -15.72 26.44
C ARG A 59 -10.64 -16.87 27.06
N PHE A 60 -9.44 -16.58 27.53
CA PHE A 60 -8.55 -17.49 28.23
C PHE A 60 -8.39 -17.02 29.68
N THR A 61 -8.48 -17.95 30.63
CA THR A 61 -8.30 -17.67 32.06
C THR A 61 -7.16 -18.50 32.60
N TRP A 62 -6.19 -17.83 33.22
CA TRP A 62 -4.98 -18.43 33.78
C TRP A 62 -4.94 -18.29 35.30
N TYR A 63 -4.78 -19.42 35.97
CA TYR A 63 -4.69 -19.50 37.42
C TYR A 63 -3.24 -19.69 37.85
N ILE A 64 -2.67 -18.70 38.54
CA ILE A 64 -1.30 -18.77 39.04
C ILE A 64 -1.32 -19.01 40.54
N GLU A 65 -1.00 -20.24 40.94
CA GLU A 65 -0.83 -20.62 42.34
C GLU A 65 0.57 -20.29 42.87
N ASN A 66 0.67 -20.13 44.19
CA ASN A 66 1.88 -19.74 44.91
C ASN A 66 2.51 -18.46 44.33
N PHE A 67 1.67 -17.49 43.96
CA PHE A 67 2.05 -16.32 43.17
C PHE A 67 3.16 -15.49 43.85
N SER A 68 3.03 -15.23 45.15
CA SER A 68 4.02 -14.45 45.92
C SER A 68 5.38 -15.15 46.05
N LYS A 69 5.39 -16.49 45.99
CA LYS A 69 6.60 -17.31 46.16
C LYS A 69 7.35 -17.56 44.84
N ARG A 70 6.79 -17.17 43.69
CA ARG A 70 7.42 -17.35 42.39
C ARG A 70 8.58 -16.37 42.19
N ASN A 71 9.80 -16.86 42.38
CA ASN A 71 11.04 -16.09 42.19
C ASN A 71 11.56 -16.17 40.75
N VAL A 72 10.66 -16.05 39.75
CA VAL A 72 11.03 -16.10 38.33
C VAL A 72 10.94 -14.70 37.72
N ARG A 73 11.91 -14.36 36.86
CA ARG A 73 11.93 -13.07 36.17
C ARG A 73 10.72 -12.91 35.24
N LYS A 74 10.44 -13.95 34.44
CA LYS A 74 9.30 -14.01 33.53
C LYS A 74 8.60 -15.36 33.64
N HIS A 75 7.30 -15.39 33.36
CA HIS A 75 6.48 -16.60 33.44
C HIS A 75 5.45 -16.59 32.30
N TYR A 76 5.35 -17.71 31.59
CA TYR A 76 4.40 -17.89 30.50
C TYR A 76 3.22 -18.75 30.96
N SER A 77 2.02 -18.47 30.43
CA SER A 77 0.88 -19.37 30.53
C SER A 77 1.01 -20.57 29.60
N ASP A 78 0.07 -21.51 29.71
CA ASP A 78 -0.18 -22.49 28.65
C ASP A 78 -0.64 -21.78 27.36
N ASP A 79 -0.40 -22.43 26.23
CA ASP A 79 -0.81 -21.94 24.91
C ASP A 79 -2.32 -22.09 24.73
N PHE A 80 -2.96 -21.11 24.10
CA PHE A 80 -4.36 -21.16 23.69
C PHE A 80 -4.54 -20.68 22.25
N THR A 81 -5.54 -21.21 21.55
CA THR A 81 -5.73 -20.95 20.12
C THR A 81 -6.91 -20.04 19.88
N VAL A 82 -6.69 -18.95 19.13
CA VAL A 82 -7.75 -18.01 18.70
C VAL A 82 -7.53 -17.64 17.24
N GLY A 83 -8.56 -17.75 16.42
CA GLY A 83 -8.48 -17.46 14.98
C GLY A 83 -7.50 -18.36 14.21
N GLY A 84 -7.22 -19.56 14.71
CA GLY A 84 -6.24 -20.49 14.14
C GLY A 84 -4.79 -20.24 14.55
N TYR A 85 -4.53 -19.24 15.39
CA TYR A 85 -3.19 -18.86 15.85
C TYR A 85 -2.99 -19.21 17.33
N LYS A 86 -1.77 -19.63 17.69
CA LYS A 86 -1.39 -19.93 19.07
C LYS A 86 -0.89 -18.67 19.79
N TRP A 87 -1.49 -18.42 20.94
CA TRP A 87 -1.20 -17.30 21.82
C TRP A 87 -0.83 -17.81 23.22
N ARG A 88 -0.10 -17.01 23.97
CA ARG A 88 0.15 -17.24 25.40
C ARG A 88 0.29 -15.90 26.13
N VAL A 89 0.05 -15.90 27.44
CA VAL A 89 0.25 -14.73 28.29
C VAL A 89 1.65 -14.78 28.89
N LEU A 90 2.37 -13.66 28.82
CA LEU A 90 3.68 -13.46 29.43
C LEU A 90 3.56 -12.47 30.58
N VAL A 91 3.98 -12.85 31.79
CA VAL A 91 4.01 -11.97 32.97
C VAL A 91 5.39 -11.85 33.57
N PHE A 92 5.66 -10.67 34.13
CA PHE A 92 6.79 -10.40 35.02
C PHE A 92 6.21 -10.07 36.41
N PRO A 93 6.09 -11.06 37.32
CA PRO A 93 5.37 -10.92 38.60
C PRO A 93 5.97 -9.88 39.56
N ARG A 94 7.24 -9.52 39.36
CA ARG A 94 7.98 -8.48 40.09
C ARG A 94 8.40 -7.32 39.18
N GLY A 95 7.82 -7.27 37.99
CA GLY A 95 8.04 -6.26 36.97
C GLY A 95 9.22 -6.48 36.04
N ASN A 96 9.11 -5.85 34.87
CA ASN A 96 10.13 -5.83 33.83
C ASN A 96 10.94 -4.53 33.94
N ASN A 97 11.88 -4.50 34.88
CA ASN A 97 12.67 -3.30 35.25
C ASN A 97 11.83 -2.12 35.79
N VAL A 98 10.64 -2.40 36.33
CA VAL A 98 9.72 -1.42 36.93
C VAL A 98 9.03 -2.03 38.16
N ASP A 99 8.54 -1.20 39.09
CA ASP A 99 7.83 -1.67 40.30
C ASP A 99 6.33 -1.96 40.07
N TYR A 100 6.02 -2.49 38.89
CA TYR A 100 4.67 -2.83 38.45
C TYR A 100 4.66 -4.28 37.97
N LEU A 101 3.54 -4.97 38.13
CA LEU A 101 3.26 -6.17 37.34
C LEU A 101 3.33 -5.78 35.86
N SER A 102 4.14 -6.49 35.08
CA SER A 102 4.17 -6.34 33.62
C SER A 102 3.50 -7.55 32.97
N MET A 103 2.67 -7.31 31.97
CA MET A 103 1.87 -8.36 31.34
C MET A 103 1.70 -8.11 29.84
N TYR A 104 1.94 -9.15 29.04
CA TYR A 104 1.97 -9.11 27.58
C TYR A 104 1.20 -10.30 27.00
N LEU A 105 0.61 -10.10 25.83
CA LEU A 105 0.16 -11.17 24.95
C LEU A 105 1.33 -11.52 24.03
N ASP A 106 1.64 -12.80 23.87
CA ASP A 106 2.77 -13.29 23.08
C ASP A 106 2.30 -14.33 22.06
N VAL A 107 2.93 -14.33 20.89
CA VAL A 107 2.73 -15.34 19.86
C VAL A 107 3.58 -16.56 20.20
N ALA A 108 2.93 -17.63 20.67
CA ALA A 108 3.61 -18.79 21.28
C ALA A 108 4.57 -19.51 20.33
N ASP A 109 4.23 -19.55 19.04
CA ASP A 109 4.95 -20.23 17.97
C ASP A 109 5.81 -19.28 17.11
N SER A 110 6.07 -18.04 17.56
CA SER A 110 6.76 -17.00 16.78
C SER A 110 8.09 -17.43 16.16
N ASN A 111 8.86 -18.27 16.86
CA ASN A 111 10.16 -18.80 16.39
C ASN A 111 10.04 -19.83 15.25
N LEU A 112 8.87 -20.43 15.07
CA LEU A 112 8.61 -21.45 14.04
C LEU A 112 7.97 -20.85 12.78
N MET A 113 7.67 -19.55 12.80
CA MET A 113 6.96 -18.88 11.73
C MET A 113 7.90 -18.45 10.59
N PRO A 114 7.43 -18.49 9.32
CA PRO A 114 8.24 -18.07 8.18
C PRO A 114 8.58 -16.58 8.22
N PRO A 115 9.71 -16.14 7.64
CA PRO A 115 10.06 -14.72 7.55
C PRO A 115 8.93 -13.89 6.94
N GLY A 116 8.60 -12.75 7.58
CA GLY A 116 7.55 -11.83 7.09
C GLY A 116 6.13 -12.15 7.56
N TRP A 117 5.95 -13.07 8.52
CA TRP A 117 4.66 -13.31 9.14
C TRP A 117 4.13 -12.09 9.90
N SER A 118 2.81 -11.92 9.91
CA SER A 118 2.15 -10.91 10.73
C SER A 118 0.74 -11.34 11.15
N ARG A 119 0.32 -10.97 12.37
CA ARG A 119 -1.02 -11.27 12.93
C ARG A 119 -1.59 -10.00 13.58
N ASN A 120 -2.78 -9.58 13.15
CA ASN A 120 -3.50 -8.48 13.80
C ASN A 120 -4.47 -9.02 14.85
N ALA A 121 -4.31 -8.57 16.09
CA ALA A 121 -5.24 -8.91 17.17
C ALA A 121 -5.61 -7.68 17.99
N GLN A 122 -6.89 -7.59 18.31
CA GLN A 122 -7.38 -6.77 19.40
C GLN A 122 -7.48 -7.66 20.64
N PHE A 123 -6.96 -7.22 21.77
CA PHE A 123 -6.94 -8.04 22.98
C PHE A 123 -7.11 -7.21 24.25
N SER A 124 -7.63 -7.85 25.30
CA SER A 124 -7.63 -7.31 26.65
C SER A 124 -6.95 -8.26 27.61
N LEU A 125 -6.18 -7.70 28.56
CA LEU A 125 -5.54 -8.45 29.63
C LEU A 125 -6.06 -7.91 30.96
N ALA A 126 -6.41 -8.80 31.89
CA ALA A 126 -6.99 -8.44 33.17
C ALA A 126 -6.38 -9.22 34.34
N VAL A 127 -6.25 -8.56 35.49
CA VAL A 127 -6.07 -9.21 36.79
C VAL A 127 -7.42 -9.20 37.48
N VAL A 128 -7.97 -10.39 37.71
CA VAL A 128 -9.31 -10.54 38.29
C VAL A 128 -9.25 -10.26 39.78
N ASN A 129 -10.13 -9.39 40.24
CA ASN A 129 -10.36 -9.18 41.65
C ASN A 129 -11.31 -10.26 42.17
N GLN A 130 -10.85 -11.03 43.14
CA GLN A 130 -11.54 -12.21 43.66
C GLN A 130 -12.55 -11.89 44.76
N LEU A 131 -12.58 -10.63 45.24
CA LEU A 131 -13.51 -10.15 46.27
C LEU A 131 -14.64 -9.30 45.68
N ASP A 132 -14.33 -8.50 44.65
CA ASP A 132 -15.31 -7.70 43.90
C ASP A 132 -15.02 -7.80 42.40
N SER A 133 -15.88 -8.49 41.65
CA SER A 133 -15.70 -8.67 40.22
C SER A 133 -15.64 -7.35 39.43
N LYS A 134 -16.31 -6.29 39.92
CA LYS A 134 -16.29 -4.96 39.29
C LYS A 134 -14.97 -4.21 39.49
N ALA A 135 -14.17 -4.61 40.47
CA ALA A 135 -12.87 -4.02 40.76
C ALA A 135 -11.72 -4.74 40.02
N SER A 136 -12.01 -5.65 39.09
CA SER A 136 -10.99 -6.29 38.26
C SER A 136 -10.31 -5.25 37.36
N LEU A 137 -8.98 -5.23 37.35
CA LEU A 137 -8.23 -4.29 36.52
C LEU A 137 -8.04 -4.89 35.12
N ARG A 138 -8.55 -4.22 34.09
CA ARG A 138 -8.43 -4.62 32.68
C ARG A 138 -7.76 -3.51 31.87
N LYS A 139 -6.91 -3.89 30.91
CA LYS A 139 -6.37 -3.00 29.88
C LYS A 139 -6.53 -3.63 28.51
N GLU A 140 -6.79 -2.81 27.50
CA GLU A 140 -7.05 -3.23 26.12
C GLU A 140 -6.00 -2.65 25.18
N ALA A 141 -5.67 -3.39 24.13
CA ALA A 141 -4.75 -2.97 23.08
C ALA A 141 -5.13 -3.60 21.74
N THR A 142 -4.72 -2.95 20.66
CA THR A 142 -4.72 -3.52 19.32
C THR A 142 -3.29 -3.48 18.80
N HIS A 143 -2.80 -4.60 18.27
CA HIS A 143 -1.44 -4.68 17.80
C HIS A 143 -1.27 -5.64 16.60
N GLN A 144 -0.24 -5.36 15.81
CA GLN A 144 0.21 -6.16 14.68
C GLN A 144 1.47 -6.93 15.06
N PHE A 145 1.29 -8.16 15.53
CA PHE A 145 2.38 -9.04 15.92
C PHE A 145 3.19 -9.47 14.70
N ASN A 146 4.51 -9.54 14.83
CA ASN A 146 5.44 -9.94 13.76
C ASN A 146 6.74 -10.50 14.35
N SER A 147 7.72 -10.85 13.52
CA SER A 147 8.98 -11.46 13.98
C SER A 147 9.85 -10.56 14.86
N ARG A 148 9.71 -9.22 14.77
CA ARG A 148 10.42 -8.25 15.62
C ARG A 148 9.64 -7.95 16.90
N GLU A 149 8.32 -7.97 16.82
CA GLU A 149 7.38 -7.65 17.88
C GLU A 149 6.43 -8.83 18.08
N SER A 150 6.98 -9.94 18.60
CA SER A 150 6.21 -11.17 18.81
C SER A 150 5.29 -11.10 20.03
N ASP A 151 5.58 -10.17 20.94
CA ASP A 151 4.79 -9.86 22.13
C ASP A 151 4.45 -8.38 22.23
N TRP A 152 3.30 -8.08 22.82
CA TRP A 152 2.84 -6.72 23.05
C TRP A 152 1.95 -6.64 24.29
N GLY A 153 2.01 -5.53 25.01
CA GLY A 153 1.25 -5.37 26.25
C GLY A 153 1.73 -4.20 27.10
N PHE A 154 1.71 -4.39 28.41
CA PHE A 154 1.82 -3.29 29.37
C PHE A 154 2.94 -3.54 30.36
N THR A 155 4.04 -2.80 30.23
CA THR A 155 5.16 -2.82 31.18
C THR A 155 4.72 -2.35 32.57
N SER A 156 3.85 -1.34 32.65
CA SER A 156 3.24 -0.86 33.89
C SER A 156 1.76 -1.25 33.95
N PHE A 157 1.45 -2.55 34.17
CA PHE A 157 0.08 -3.03 34.22
C PHE A 157 -0.62 -2.65 35.53
N MET A 158 -0.09 -3.10 36.68
CA MET A 158 -0.63 -2.85 38.03
C MET A 158 0.51 -2.58 39.02
N PRO A 159 0.42 -1.57 39.90
CA PRO A 159 1.43 -1.37 40.95
C PRO A 159 1.57 -2.63 41.82
N LEU A 160 2.80 -3.07 42.10
CA LEU A 160 3.00 -4.26 42.93
C LEU A 160 2.45 -4.07 44.35
N LEU A 161 2.49 -2.84 44.86
CA LEU A 161 1.90 -2.48 46.16
C LEU A 161 0.41 -2.79 46.21
N ASP A 162 -0.33 -2.53 45.12
CA ASP A 162 -1.76 -2.80 45.05
C ASP A 162 -2.06 -4.28 44.81
N LEU A 163 -1.24 -4.95 43.99
CA LEU A 163 -1.39 -6.36 43.67
C LEU A 163 -1.24 -7.25 44.91
N TYR A 164 -0.25 -6.95 45.76
CA TYR A 164 0.05 -7.73 46.96
C TYR A 164 -0.69 -7.25 48.22
N ASP A 165 -1.49 -6.20 48.13
CA ASP A 165 -2.36 -5.78 49.23
C ASP A 165 -3.51 -6.77 49.42
N SER A 166 -3.43 -7.55 50.50
CA SER A 166 -4.45 -8.54 50.87
C SER A 166 -5.87 -7.97 51.03
N SER A 167 -6.02 -6.67 51.30
CA SER A 167 -7.32 -6.02 51.41
C SER A 167 -7.96 -5.70 50.06
N LYS A 168 -7.18 -5.68 48.98
CA LYS A 168 -7.64 -5.31 47.63
C LYS A 168 -8.13 -6.48 46.80
N GLY A 169 -7.87 -7.73 47.18
CA GLY A 169 -8.51 -8.92 46.60
C GLY A 169 -7.94 -9.45 45.28
N TYR A 170 -6.81 -8.93 44.79
CA TYR A 170 -6.19 -9.41 43.55
C TYR A 170 -5.41 -10.72 43.73
N VAL A 171 -4.79 -10.91 44.90
CA VAL A 171 -4.15 -12.17 45.30
C VAL A 171 -4.87 -12.71 46.54
N VAL A 172 -5.61 -13.81 46.40
CA VAL A 172 -6.35 -14.45 47.50
C VAL A 172 -5.85 -15.88 47.63
N ASN A 173 -5.53 -16.32 48.86
CA ASN A 173 -4.92 -17.63 49.12
C ASN A 173 -3.65 -17.89 48.28
N ASP A 174 -2.81 -16.87 48.09
CA ASP A 174 -1.60 -16.90 47.27
C ASP A 174 -1.85 -17.31 45.80
N LYS A 175 -3.07 -17.07 45.32
CA LYS A 175 -3.52 -17.34 43.95
C LYS A 175 -3.87 -16.03 43.25
N CYS A 176 -3.28 -15.82 42.07
CA CYS A 176 -3.59 -14.72 41.16
C CYS A 176 -4.34 -15.27 39.95
N ILE A 177 -5.36 -14.57 39.48
CA ILE A 177 -6.17 -14.98 38.32
C ILE A 177 -6.01 -13.92 37.24
N ILE A 178 -5.57 -14.36 36.06
CA ILE A 178 -5.36 -13.52 34.89
C ILE A 178 -6.34 -13.92 33.81
N GLU A 179 -6.98 -12.96 33.16
CA GLU A 179 -7.80 -13.20 31.97
C GLU A 179 -7.18 -12.52 30.76
N ALA A 180 -7.20 -13.21 29.62
CA ALA A 180 -6.86 -12.67 28.32
C ALA A 180 -8.05 -12.89 27.37
N GLU A 181 -8.60 -11.81 26.84
CA GLU A 181 -9.56 -11.89 25.74
C GLU A 181 -8.84 -11.50 24.46
N VAL A 182 -8.88 -12.35 23.45
CA VAL A 182 -8.22 -12.12 22.18
C VAL A 182 -9.28 -12.20 21.09
N ALA A 183 -9.35 -11.17 20.27
CA ALA A 183 -10.13 -11.09 19.06
C ALA A 183 -9.16 -11.03 17.88
N VAL A 184 -9.02 -12.17 17.20
CA VAL A 184 -8.25 -12.27 15.97
C VAL A 184 -9.20 -11.96 14.82
N ARG A 185 -8.92 -10.85 14.13
CA ARG A 185 -9.47 -10.66 12.81
C ARG A 185 -8.68 -11.57 11.88
N LYS A 186 -9.36 -12.37 11.06
CA LYS A 186 -8.68 -13.02 9.94
C LYS A 186 -8.15 -11.92 9.05
N THR A 187 -6.89 -11.55 9.23
CA THR A 187 -6.14 -10.91 8.17
C THR A 187 -6.02 -11.96 7.09
N LEU A 188 -6.90 -11.85 6.08
CA LEU A 188 -6.79 -12.52 4.79
C LEU A 188 -5.31 -12.63 4.45
N ASP A 189 -4.80 -13.85 4.32
CA ASP A 189 -3.38 -14.15 4.10
C ASP A 189 -2.77 -13.08 3.18
N PHE A 190 -1.98 -12.16 3.75
CA PHE A 190 -1.62 -10.91 3.09
C PHE A 190 -0.93 -11.14 1.73
N TRP A 191 -0.30 -12.30 1.59
CA TRP A 191 0.45 -12.73 0.42
C TRP A 191 -0.38 -13.52 -0.60
N ASN A 192 -1.53 -14.10 -0.19
CA ASN A 192 -2.39 -14.94 -1.03
C ASN A 192 -3.79 -14.34 -1.27
N TYR A 193 -4.02 -13.10 -0.86
CA TYR A 193 -5.28 -12.42 -1.11
C TYR A 193 -5.42 -12.05 -2.58
N ASP A 194 -6.29 -12.78 -3.28
CA ASP A 194 -6.65 -12.51 -4.67
C ASP A 194 -7.80 -11.49 -4.73
N SER A 195 -7.43 -10.22 -4.95
CA SER A 195 -8.37 -9.10 -5.11
C SER A 195 -9.42 -9.39 -6.19
N LYS A 196 -9.03 -9.96 -7.34
CA LYS A 196 -9.92 -10.23 -8.47
C LYS A 196 -10.97 -11.27 -8.07
N ARG A 197 -10.53 -12.37 -7.47
CA ARG A 197 -11.44 -13.45 -7.04
C ARG A 197 -12.40 -13.02 -5.94
N MET A 198 -11.93 -12.20 -4.99
CA MET A 198 -12.73 -11.81 -3.82
C MET A 198 -13.71 -10.66 -4.11
N THR A 199 -13.35 -9.76 -5.02
CA THR A 199 -14.10 -8.53 -5.28
C THR A 199 -14.58 -8.34 -6.71
N GLY A 200 -13.98 -9.03 -7.68
CA GLY A 200 -14.15 -8.78 -9.12
C GLY A 200 -13.20 -7.73 -9.69
N TYR A 201 -12.45 -7.03 -8.84
CA TYR A 201 -11.60 -5.89 -9.20
C TYR A 201 -10.12 -6.14 -8.85
N VAL A 202 -9.22 -5.48 -9.56
CA VAL A 202 -7.77 -5.52 -9.31
C VAL A 202 -7.24 -4.17 -8.86
N GLY A 203 -6.19 -4.23 -8.05
CA GLY A 203 -5.49 -3.06 -7.55
C GLY A 203 -4.41 -2.53 -8.50
N LEU A 204 -3.79 -1.42 -8.09
CA LEU A 204 -2.64 -0.80 -8.74
C LEU A 204 -1.37 -0.99 -7.91
N LYS A 205 -0.24 -1.32 -8.55
CA LYS A 205 1.03 -1.47 -7.84
C LYS A 205 1.52 -0.14 -7.30
N ASN A 206 1.83 -0.11 -6.01
CA ASN A 206 2.48 1.04 -5.40
C ASN A 206 3.96 1.07 -5.85
N GLN A 207 4.39 2.19 -6.42
CA GLN A 207 5.77 2.40 -6.86
C GLN A 207 6.51 3.39 -5.96
N GLY A 208 6.24 3.35 -4.66
CA GLY A 208 6.84 4.23 -3.67
C GLY A 208 5.84 5.27 -3.16
N ALA A 209 5.83 6.46 -3.76
CA ALA A 209 4.92 7.54 -3.36
C ALA A 209 3.72 7.74 -4.29
N THR A 210 3.43 6.79 -5.19
CA THR A 210 2.36 6.94 -6.22
C THR A 210 0.95 6.67 -5.71
N CYS A 211 0.75 6.42 -4.41
CA CYS A 211 -0.54 6.01 -3.86
C CYS A 211 -1.65 7.05 -4.09
N TYR A 212 -1.33 8.35 -4.04
CA TYR A 212 -2.28 9.43 -4.31
C TYR A 212 -2.80 9.40 -5.76
N MET A 213 -1.90 9.11 -6.71
CA MET A 213 -2.25 8.90 -8.11
C MET A 213 -3.07 7.61 -8.29
N ASN A 214 -2.71 6.52 -7.61
CA ASN A 214 -3.43 5.26 -7.70
C ASN A 214 -4.90 5.42 -7.24
N SER A 215 -5.15 6.12 -6.14
CA SER A 215 -6.52 6.42 -5.68
C SER A 215 -7.33 7.23 -6.70
N LEU A 216 -6.71 8.21 -7.35
CA LEU A 216 -7.36 9.02 -8.39
C LEU A 216 -7.65 8.19 -9.65
N LEU A 217 -6.68 7.41 -10.13
CA LEU A 217 -6.83 6.56 -11.30
C LEU A 217 -7.91 5.49 -11.12
N GLN A 218 -7.98 4.87 -9.94
CA GLN A 218 -9.06 3.94 -9.62
C GLN A 218 -10.42 4.65 -9.61
N THR A 219 -10.50 5.87 -9.09
CA THR A 219 -11.73 6.68 -9.10
C THR A 219 -12.19 6.97 -10.52
N LEU A 220 -11.29 7.47 -11.37
CA LEU A 220 -11.60 7.79 -12.77
C LEU A 220 -11.91 6.54 -13.61
N TYR A 221 -11.22 5.42 -13.38
CA TYR A 221 -11.49 4.15 -14.05
C TYR A 221 -12.89 3.61 -13.78
N HIS A 222 -13.40 3.81 -12.56
CA HIS A 222 -14.75 3.40 -12.15
C HIS A 222 -15.83 4.43 -12.51
N ILE A 223 -15.53 5.37 -13.41
CA ILE A 223 -16.50 6.18 -14.14
C ILE A 223 -16.56 5.65 -15.59
N PRO A 224 -17.50 4.76 -15.93
CA PRO A 224 -17.57 4.11 -17.24
C PRO A 224 -17.56 5.10 -18.42
N TYR A 225 -18.32 6.19 -18.35
CA TYR A 225 -18.31 7.20 -19.41
C TYR A 225 -16.90 7.77 -19.69
N PHE A 226 -16.14 8.07 -18.63
CA PHE A 226 -14.75 8.52 -18.76
C PHE A 226 -13.88 7.45 -19.41
N ARG A 227 -14.00 6.19 -18.96
CA ARG A 227 -13.27 5.05 -19.52
C ARG A 227 -13.55 4.86 -21.01
N LYS A 228 -14.81 4.99 -21.42
CA LYS A 228 -15.23 4.95 -22.83
C LYS A 228 -14.60 6.06 -23.66
N ALA A 229 -14.63 7.29 -23.15
CA ALA A 229 -13.99 8.42 -23.82
C ALA A 229 -12.48 8.18 -24.02
N VAL A 230 -11.81 7.59 -23.03
CA VAL A 230 -10.39 7.22 -23.11
C VAL A 230 -10.13 6.17 -24.19
N TYR A 231 -10.97 5.13 -24.32
CA TYR A 231 -10.79 4.08 -25.33
C TYR A 231 -11.02 4.57 -26.78
N HIS A 232 -11.79 5.63 -26.97
CA HIS A 232 -12.02 6.22 -28.29
C HIS A 232 -11.02 7.32 -28.67
N MET A 233 -10.07 7.66 -27.80
CA MET A 233 -9.00 8.57 -28.18
C MET A 233 -8.12 7.97 -29.28
N PRO A 234 -7.73 8.75 -30.31
CA PRO A 234 -6.92 8.25 -31.41
C PRO A 234 -5.49 7.98 -30.93
N THR A 235 -5.04 6.75 -31.10
CA THR A 235 -3.65 6.34 -30.91
C THR A 235 -3.16 5.63 -32.18
N THR A 236 -1.88 5.76 -32.47
CA THR A 236 -1.25 5.20 -33.68
C THR A 236 -0.31 4.06 -33.32
N GLU A 237 0.02 3.20 -34.29
CA GLU A 237 0.95 2.08 -34.08
C GLU A 237 2.36 2.54 -33.70
N ASN A 238 2.77 3.75 -34.12
CA ASN A 238 4.07 4.33 -33.81
C ASN A 238 4.16 4.94 -32.41
N ASP A 239 3.02 5.14 -31.74
CA ASP A 239 3.01 5.69 -30.39
C ASP A 239 3.61 4.70 -29.40
N THR A 240 4.42 5.19 -28.46
CA THR A 240 4.91 4.40 -27.33
C THR A 240 4.15 4.80 -26.06
N PRO A 241 3.72 3.84 -25.21
CA PRO A 241 3.01 4.17 -23.98
C PRO A 241 3.79 5.16 -23.09
N SER A 242 5.10 5.00 -22.99
CA SER A 242 5.99 5.88 -22.22
C SER A 242 6.06 7.33 -22.72
N GLY A 243 5.66 7.61 -23.96
CA GLY A 243 5.68 8.95 -24.56
C GLY A 243 4.30 9.52 -24.88
N ASN A 244 3.22 8.76 -24.62
CA ASN A 244 1.86 9.14 -25.02
C ASN A 244 0.86 8.81 -23.91
N ILE A 245 0.41 9.84 -23.18
CA ILE A 245 -0.51 9.74 -22.03
C ILE A 245 -1.82 9.02 -22.40
N PRO A 246 -2.54 9.39 -23.49
CA PRO A 246 -3.70 8.63 -23.94
C PRO A 246 -3.45 7.13 -24.08
N LEU A 247 -2.35 6.73 -24.72
CA LEU A 247 -2.01 5.32 -24.91
C LEU A 247 -1.64 4.63 -23.58
N ALA A 248 -0.92 5.33 -22.70
CA ALA A 248 -0.59 4.82 -21.37
C ALA A 248 -1.85 4.54 -20.54
N LEU A 249 -2.83 5.44 -20.56
CA LEU A 249 -4.12 5.27 -19.87
C LEU A 249 -4.97 4.17 -20.52
N GLN A 250 -5.05 4.12 -21.85
CA GLN A 250 -5.72 3.03 -22.56
C GLN A 250 -5.15 1.67 -22.16
N SER A 251 -3.81 1.54 -22.15
CA SER A 251 -3.12 0.33 -21.73
C SER A 251 -3.39 -0.01 -20.26
N LEU A 252 -3.37 1.00 -19.37
CA LEU A 252 -3.66 0.84 -17.95
C LEU A 252 -5.10 0.36 -17.71
N PHE A 253 -6.08 1.03 -18.31
CA PHE A 253 -7.50 0.72 -18.14
C PHE A 253 -7.84 -0.65 -18.74
N TYR A 254 -7.27 -1.00 -19.89
CA TYR A 254 -7.41 -2.33 -20.47
C TYR A 254 -6.89 -3.42 -19.52
N LYS A 255 -5.71 -3.20 -18.93
CA LYS A 255 -5.13 -4.13 -17.94
C LYS A 255 -5.98 -4.21 -16.67
N LEU A 256 -6.52 -3.10 -16.16
CA LEU A 256 -7.43 -3.14 -15.00
C LEU A 256 -8.70 -3.95 -15.27
N GLN A 257 -9.19 -3.94 -16.51
CA GLN A 257 -10.38 -4.71 -16.90
C GLN A 257 -10.10 -6.21 -17.01
N HIS A 258 -8.99 -6.60 -17.65
CA HIS A 258 -8.72 -7.98 -18.07
C HIS A 258 -7.68 -8.75 -17.24
N SER A 259 -6.82 -8.05 -16.49
CA SER A 259 -5.79 -8.70 -15.67
C SER A 259 -6.42 -9.34 -14.42
N ASP A 260 -5.89 -10.49 -14.05
CA ASP A 260 -6.17 -11.13 -12.76
C ASP A 260 -5.24 -10.61 -11.64
N ASN A 261 -4.15 -9.93 -12.01
CA ASN A 261 -3.13 -9.42 -11.08
C ASN A 261 -3.13 -7.89 -11.01
N SER A 262 -2.55 -7.34 -9.93
CA SER A 262 -2.34 -5.91 -9.75
C SER A 262 -1.54 -5.29 -10.89
N VAL A 263 -1.96 -4.09 -11.33
CA VAL A 263 -1.45 -3.44 -12.54
C VAL A 263 -0.45 -2.34 -12.18
N ALA A 264 0.71 -2.32 -12.84
CA ALA A 264 1.70 -1.26 -12.64
C ALA A 264 1.38 -0.01 -13.49
N THR A 265 1.57 1.16 -12.89
CA THR A 265 1.43 2.50 -13.49
C THR A 265 2.72 3.07 -14.12
N LYS A 266 3.80 2.28 -14.24
CA LYS A 266 5.13 2.73 -14.70
C LYS A 266 5.14 3.48 -16.03
N GLU A 267 4.35 3.03 -17.00
CA GLU A 267 4.29 3.67 -18.32
C GLU A 267 3.59 5.02 -18.25
N LEU A 268 2.60 5.14 -17.37
CA LEU A 268 1.84 6.37 -17.19
C LEU A 268 2.69 7.44 -16.51
N THR A 269 3.40 7.11 -15.42
CA THR A 269 4.30 8.07 -14.76
C THR A 269 5.39 8.57 -15.71
N LYS A 270 6.00 7.68 -16.49
CA LYS A 270 6.94 8.06 -17.55
C LYS A 270 6.33 9.00 -18.59
N SER A 271 5.09 8.74 -19.01
CA SER A 271 4.40 9.58 -20.01
C SER A 271 4.10 11.01 -19.51
N PHE A 272 4.04 11.21 -18.19
CA PHE A 272 3.94 12.54 -17.60
C PHE A 272 5.26 13.30 -17.59
N GLY A 273 6.38 12.64 -17.89
CA GLY A 273 7.72 13.19 -17.78
C GLY A 273 8.27 13.13 -16.35
N TRP A 274 7.64 12.37 -15.46
CA TRP A 274 8.12 12.17 -14.09
C TRP A 274 9.29 11.19 -14.11
N ASP A 275 10.40 11.61 -13.52
CA ASP A 275 11.49 10.69 -13.25
C ASP A 275 11.23 9.87 -11.97
N SER A 276 12.20 9.01 -11.61
CA SER A 276 12.09 8.19 -10.40
C SER A 276 12.00 9.04 -9.13
N TYR A 277 12.59 10.24 -9.10
CA TYR A 277 12.61 11.15 -7.96
C TYR A 277 11.31 11.96 -7.84
N ASP A 278 10.77 12.46 -8.95
CA ASP A 278 9.45 13.11 -9.01
C ASP A 278 8.34 12.16 -8.53
N SER A 279 8.46 10.87 -8.85
CA SER A 279 7.54 9.82 -8.38
C SER A 279 7.58 9.60 -6.86
N PHE A 280 8.60 10.12 -6.15
CA PHE A 280 8.70 10.13 -4.69
C PHE A 280 8.20 11.44 -4.05
N MET A 281 8.01 12.52 -4.83
CA MET A 281 7.42 13.76 -4.35
C MET A 281 5.89 13.62 -4.39
N GLN A 282 5.23 13.74 -3.22
CA GLN A 282 3.77 13.78 -3.19
C GLN A 282 3.30 15.11 -3.78
N HIS A 283 2.80 15.05 -5.01
CA HIS A 283 2.09 16.18 -5.62
C HIS A 283 0.71 16.32 -5.00
N ASP A 284 0.19 17.55 -4.98
CA ASP A 284 -1.21 17.77 -4.65
C ASP A 284 -2.08 17.00 -5.64
N VAL A 285 -2.97 16.14 -5.14
CA VAL A 285 -3.91 15.35 -5.98
C VAL A 285 -4.74 16.26 -6.86
N GLN A 286 -5.02 17.47 -6.39
CA GLN A 286 -5.75 18.51 -7.12
C GLN A 286 -4.98 18.93 -8.37
N GLU A 287 -3.68 19.19 -8.23
CA GLU A 287 -2.81 19.55 -9.34
C GLU A 287 -2.68 18.39 -10.33
N LEU A 288 -2.51 17.16 -9.83
CA LEU A 288 -2.43 15.98 -10.69
C LEU A 288 -3.71 15.78 -11.52
N ASN A 289 -4.87 15.87 -10.88
CA ASN A 289 -6.15 15.68 -11.57
C ASN A 289 -6.36 16.74 -12.66
N ARG A 290 -6.06 18.01 -12.34
CA ARG A 290 -6.20 19.10 -13.31
C ARG A 290 -5.22 18.97 -14.47
N VAL A 291 -3.96 18.63 -14.20
CA VAL A 291 -2.94 18.40 -15.24
C VAL A 291 -3.31 17.20 -16.12
N LEU A 292 -3.83 16.12 -15.53
CA LEU A 292 -4.31 14.95 -16.26
C LEU A 292 -5.48 15.32 -17.18
N CYS A 293 -6.51 15.98 -16.66
CA CYS A 293 -7.67 16.42 -17.42
C CYS A 293 -7.29 17.37 -18.57
N GLU A 294 -6.45 18.37 -18.31
CA GLU A 294 -5.99 19.32 -19.33
C GLU A 294 -5.19 18.64 -20.45
N LYS A 295 -4.25 17.76 -20.09
CA LYS A 295 -3.46 17.01 -21.08
C LYS A 295 -4.34 16.09 -21.93
N LEU A 296 -5.35 15.47 -21.33
CA LEU A 296 -6.32 14.63 -22.05
C LEU A 296 -7.21 15.44 -22.97
N GLU A 297 -7.77 16.53 -22.48
CA GLU A 297 -8.65 17.39 -23.26
C GLU A 297 -7.93 17.94 -24.51
N ASN A 298 -6.68 18.37 -24.36
CA ASN A 298 -5.85 18.80 -25.48
C ASN A 298 -5.62 17.70 -26.52
N LYS A 299 -5.58 16.43 -26.12
CA LYS A 299 -5.46 15.27 -27.03
C LYS A 299 -6.81 14.84 -27.62
N MET A 300 -7.92 15.15 -26.97
CA MET A 300 -9.27 14.88 -27.44
C MET A 300 -9.79 15.92 -28.45
N LYS A 301 -9.18 17.11 -28.52
CA LYS A 301 -9.52 18.15 -29.51
C LYS A 301 -9.37 17.63 -30.95
N GLY A 302 -10.39 17.86 -31.78
CA GLY A 302 -10.41 17.39 -33.17
C GLY A 302 -10.73 15.90 -33.34
N THR A 303 -11.20 15.23 -32.29
CA THR A 303 -11.56 13.80 -32.29
C THR A 303 -13.05 13.60 -32.03
N THR A 304 -13.55 12.37 -32.16
CA THR A 304 -14.96 12.06 -31.89
C THR A 304 -15.36 12.22 -30.41
N VAL A 305 -14.38 12.28 -29.50
CA VAL A 305 -14.58 12.44 -28.05
C VAL A 305 -14.22 13.84 -27.56
N GLU A 306 -14.16 14.81 -28.47
CA GLU A 306 -13.94 16.22 -28.12
C GLU A 306 -14.98 16.71 -27.09
N GLY A 307 -14.48 17.42 -26.08
CA GLY A 307 -15.30 17.96 -24.99
C GLY A 307 -15.87 16.90 -24.02
N ALA A 308 -15.45 15.64 -24.09
CA ALA A 308 -15.92 14.62 -23.14
C ALA A 308 -15.58 14.95 -21.68
N ILE A 309 -14.39 15.50 -21.43
CA ILE A 309 -13.95 15.94 -20.09
C ILE A 309 -14.79 17.13 -19.59
N GLN A 310 -14.99 18.14 -20.45
CA GLN A 310 -15.82 19.31 -20.17
C GLN A 310 -17.25 18.87 -19.81
N LYS A 311 -17.88 18.04 -20.66
CA LYS A 311 -19.24 17.53 -20.42
C LYS A 311 -19.39 16.77 -19.10
N LEU A 312 -18.31 16.15 -18.61
CA LEU A 312 -18.35 15.30 -17.42
C LEU A 312 -18.12 16.08 -16.13
N PHE A 313 -17.18 17.04 -16.14
CA PHE A 313 -16.65 17.67 -14.94
C PHE A 313 -16.77 19.20 -14.92
N GLU A 314 -17.03 19.86 -16.05
CA GLU A 314 -17.13 21.32 -16.10
C GLU A 314 -18.47 21.81 -15.56
N GLY A 315 -18.42 22.70 -14.58
CA GLY A 315 -19.53 23.53 -14.14
C GLY A 315 -19.17 25.00 -14.20
N HIS A 316 -20.15 25.87 -13.93
CA HIS A 316 -19.97 27.31 -14.03
C HIS A 316 -20.44 28.06 -12.78
N HIS A 317 -19.69 29.07 -12.38
CA HIS A 317 -20.10 30.01 -11.36
C HIS A 317 -20.01 31.46 -11.83
N MET A 318 -20.76 32.32 -11.15
CA MET A 318 -20.78 33.76 -11.38
C MET A 318 -20.32 34.48 -10.11
N ASN A 319 -19.15 35.12 -10.21
CA ASN A 319 -18.71 36.10 -9.23
C ASN A 319 -19.43 37.42 -9.51
N TYR A 320 -19.97 38.06 -8.47
CA TYR A 320 -20.60 39.37 -8.60
C TYR A 320 -20.08 40.36 -7.55
N ILE A 321 -20.04 41.63 -7.96
CA ILE A 321 -19.79 42.77 -7.10
C ILE A 321 -20.90 43.78 -7.36
N GLU A 322 -21.66 44.11 -6.32
CA GLU A 322 -22.79 45.04 -6.38
C GLU A 322 -22.52 46.21 -5.43
N CYS A 323 -22.42 47.42 -5.97
CA CYS A 323 -22.24 48.62 -5.16
C CYS A 323 -23.51 48.92 -4.35
N ILE A 324 -23.34 49.35 -3.11
CA ILE A 324 -24.48 49.60 -2.19
C ILE A 324 -25.13 50.96 -2.47
N ASN A 325 -24.31 51.98 -2.74
CA ASN A 325 -24.74 53.37 -2.82
C ASN A 325 -24.98 53.85 -4.26
N VAL A 326 -24.61 53.07 -5.26
CA VAL A 326 -24.72 53.38 -6.69
C VAL A 326 -25.19 52.16 -7.46
N GLU A 327 -25.93 52.37 -8.55
CA GLU A 327 -26.49 51.29 -9.37
C GLU A 327 -25.43 50.73 -10.33
N SER A 328 -24.40 50.10 -9.76
CA SER A 328 -23.26 49.52 -10.48
C SER A 328 -23.06 48.07 -10.04
N LYS A 329 -23.19 47.14 -10.99
CA LYS A 329 -23.01 45.70 -10.78
C LYS A 329 -22.01 45.17 -11.80
N SER A 330 -20.96 44.53 -11.30
CA SER A 330 -20.00 43.76 -12.11
C SER A 330 -20.25 42.28 -11.91
N THR A 331 -20.29 41.52 -12.99
CA THR A 331 -20.46 40.06 -12.96
C THR A 331 -19.42 39.40 -13.85
N ARG A 332 -18.76 38.36 -13.36
CA ARG A 332 -17.80 37.55 -14.11
C ARG A 332 -18.19 36.09 -14.03
N LYS A 333 -18.33 35.45 -15.19
CA LYS A 333 -18.55 34.01 -15.30
C LYS A 333 -17.20 33.30 -15.39
N GLU A 334 -17.06 32.20 -14.67
CA GLU A 334 -15.87 31.36 -14.64
C GLU A 334 -16.31 29.90 -14.66
N SER A 335 -15.52 29.03 -15.29
CA SER A 335 -15.73 27.58 -15.23
C SER A 335 -14.83 26.94 -14.17
N PHE A 336 -15.28 25.79 -13.66
CA PHE A 336 -14.57 24.98 -12.69
C PHE A 336 -14.70 23.50 -13.06
N TYR A 337 -13.67 22.71 -12.72
CA TYR A 337 -13.67 21.24 -12.86
C TYR A 337 -13.80 20.53 -11.51
N ASP A 338 -13.50 21.26 -10.44
CA ASP A 338 -13.53 20.82 -9.06
C ASP A 338 -13.85 22.01 -8.14
N LEU A 339 -14.32 21.73 -6.93
CA LEU A 339 -14.58 22.73 -5.90
C LEU A 339 -13.76 22.44 -4.65
N ALA A 340 -12.95 23.42 -4.24
CA ALA A 340 -12.14 23.33 -3.03
C ALA A 340 -12.91 23.88 -1.82
N LEU A 341 -13.46 22.98 -1.01
CA LEU A 341 -14.27 23.28 0.16
C LEU A 341 -13.43 23.47 1.41
N ASP A 342 -13.73 24.55 2.15
CA ASP A 342 -13.11 24.80 3.45
C ASP A 342 -13.61 23.76 4.47
N VAL A 343 -12.68 23.08 5.14
CA VAL A 343 -12.99 22.14 6.23
C VAL A 343 -12.93 22.87 7.58
N LYS A 344 -11.93 23.72 7.76
CA LYS A 344 -11.72 24.44 9.02
C LYS A 344 -12.88 25.39 9.31
N GLY A 345 -13.55 25.17 10.44
CA GLY A 345 -14.71 25.94 10.86
C GLY A 345 -16.03 25.51 10.21
N CYS A 346 -16.05 24.43 9.44
CA CYS A 346 -17.26 23.85 8.84
C CYS A 346 -17.50 22.45 9.41
N SER A 347 -18.73 22.15 9.83
CA SER A 347 -19.11 20.84 10.35
C SER A 347 -19.34 19.80 9.26
N ASP A 348 -19.76 20.25 8.08
CA ASP A 348 -20.20 19.40 6.98
C ASP A 348 -20.11 20.13 5.62
N VAL A 349 -20.39 19.38 4.55
CA VAL A 349 -20.40 19.86 3.18
C VAL A 349 -21.34 21.06 2.97
N TYR A 350 -22.52 21.07 3.60
CA TYR A 350 -23.47 22.16 3.43
C TYR A 350 -22.96 23.45 4.08
N ALA A 351 -22.33 23.37 5.25
CA ALA A 351 -21.70 24.51 5.89
C ALA A 351 -20.59 25.13 5.01
N SER A 352 -19.83 24.29 4.29
CA SER A 352 -18.84 24.77 3.34
C SER A 352 -19.45 25.42 2.11
N PHE A 353 -20.55 24.89 1.56
CA PHE A 353 -21.28 25.54 0.47
C PHE A 353 -21.93 26.86 0.91
N ASP A 354 -22.48 26.93 2.14
CA ASP A 354 -23.03 28.16 2.71
C ASP A 354 -21.95 29.24 2.83
N LYS A 355 -20.74 28.84 3.25
CA LYS A 355 -19.57 29.73 3.26
C LYS A 355 -19.13 30.13 1.86
N TYR A 356 -19.23 29.23 0.88
CA TYR A 356 -18.85 29.45 -0.51
C TYR A 356 -19.68 30.55 -1.18
N VAL A 357 -20.98 30.62 -0.85
CA VAL A 357 -21.92 31.64 -1.36
C VAL A 357 -22.13 32.82 -0.40
N ALA A 358 -21.39 32.87 0.72
CA ALA A 358 -21.52 33.93 1.70
C ALA A 358 -21.14 35.29 1.09
N VAL A 359 -21.99 36.29 1.33
CA VAL A 359 -21.77 37.65 0.82
C VAL A 359 -20.75 38.37 1.69
N GLU A 360 -19.62 38.72 1.10
CA GLU A 360 -18.58 39.56 1.69
C GLU A 360 -18.94 41.05 1.50
N ARG A 361 -18.81 41.85 2.55
CA ARG A 361 -18.96 43.30 2.47
C ARG A 361 -17.60 43.96 2.33
N LEU A 362 -17.46 44.75 1.27
CA LEU A 362 -16.29 45.56 0.96
C LEU A 362 -16.55 46.97 1.50
N GLU A 363 -16.01 47.26 2.69
CA GLU A 363 -16.19 48.53 3.41
C GLU A 363 -14.82 49.02 3.94
N GLY A 364 -14.73 50.28 4.36
CA GLY A 364 -13.51 50.86 4.95
C GLY A 364 -12.33 50.90 3.97
N ASP A 365 -11.19 50.34 4.36
CA ASP A 365 -9.98 50.27 3.53
C ASP A 365 -10.10 49.25 2.39
N ASN A 366 -11.10 48.35 2.43
CA ASN A 366 -11.35 47.29 1.44
C ASN A 366 -12.42 47.69 0.40
N LYS A 367 -12.74 48.98 0.25
CA LYS A 367 -13.74 49.47 -0.72
C LYS A 367 -13.41 49.02 -2.15
N TYR A 368 -14.46 48.75 -2.93
CA TYR A 368 -14.35 48.38 -4.33
C TYR A 368 -14.09 49.59 -5.21
N GLN A 369 -13.08 49.52 -6.08
CA GLN A 369 -12.83 50.54 -7.10
C GLN A 369 -13.75 50.28 -8.32
N SER A 370 -14.87 50.99 -8.38
CA SER A 370 -15.75 51.02 -9.56
C SER A 370 -15.12 51.86 -10.67
N GLU A 371 -15.26 51.42 -11.92
CA GLU A 371 -14.73 52.13 -13.10
C GLU A 371 -15.31 53.53 -13.26
N GLU A 372 -16.60 53.72 -12.97
CA GLU A 372 -17.30 55.00 -13.16
C GLU A 372 -17.43 55.83 -11.87
N HIS A 373 -17.44 55.18 -10.70
CA HIS A 373 -17.81 55.82 -9.43
C HIS A 373 -16.71 55.84 -8.36
N GLY A 374 -15.49 55.42 -8.69
CA GLY A 374 -14.37 55.40 -7.75
C GLY A 374 -14.56 54.37 -6.62
N LEU A 375 -13.98 54.64 -5.44
CA LEU A 375 -14.09 53.75 -4.28
C LEU A 375 -15.51 53.75 -3.70
N GLN A 376 -16.13 52.57 -3.67
CA GLN A 376 -17.51 52.35 -3.22
C GLN A 376 -17.59 51.21 -2.22
N ASP A 377 -18.54 51.33 -1.29
CA ASP A 377 -18.95 50.19 -0.47
C ASP A 377 -19.74 49.22 -1.35
N ALA A 378 -19.37 47.95 -1.32
CA ALA A 378 -19.93 46.95 -2.22
C ALA A 378 -20.16 45.60 -1.53
N LYS A 379 -21.07 44.81 -2.08
CA LYS A 379 -21.27 43.41 -1.73
C LYS A 379 -20.59 42.56 -2.80
N LYS A 380 -19.72 41.66 -2.37
CA LYS A 380 -19.07 40.66 -3.22
C LYS A 380 -19.61 39.29 -2.85
N GLY A 381 -19.94 38.50 -3.85
CA GLY A 381 -20.41 37.13 -3.63
C GLY A 381 -20.22 36.28 -4.88
N MET A 382 -20.61 35.03 -4.75
CA MET A 382 -20.57 34.07 -5.83
C MET A 382 -21.81 33.18 -5.77
N LEU A 383 -22.39 32.88 -6.94
CA LEU A 383 -23.48 31.91 -7.10
C LEU A 383 -23.17 30.95 -8.26
N PHE A 384 -23.66 29.73 -8.17
CA PHE A 384 -23.49 28.72 -9.21
C PHE A 384 -24.48 28.94 -10.35
N ILE A 385 -24.03 28.84 -11.59
CA ILE A 385 -24.90 28.87 -12.77
C ILE A 385 -25.41 27.47 -13.04
N ASP A 386 -24.52 26.49 -13.01
CA ASP A 386 -24.79 25.07 -13.19
C ASP A 386 -23.71 24.23 -12.49
N PHE A 387 -24.04 22.96 -12.26
CA PHE A 387 -23.10 21.96 -11.74
C PHE A 387 -22.83 20.88 -12.79
N PRO A 388 -21.68 20.20 -12.74
CA PRO A 388 -21.36 19.10 -13.66
C PRO A 388 -22.10 17.80 -13.32
N PRO A 389 -22.27 16.86 -14.26
CA PRO A 389 -22.78 15.52 -13.99
C PRO A 389 -21.94 14.74 -12.95
N VAL A 390 -20.62 14.93 -12.96
CA VAL A 390 -19.70 14.37 -11.96
C VAL A 390 -19.06 15.50 -11.18
N LEU A 391 -19.45 15.64 -9.91
CA LEU A 391 -19.00 16.70 -9.04
C LEU A 391 -17.81 16.23 -8.20
N GLN A 392 -16.69 16.92 -8.33
CA GLN A 392 -15.47 16.66 -7.57
C GLN A 392 -15.31 17.71 -6.46
N LEU A 393 -15.39 17.26 -5.21
CA LEU A 393 -15.26 18.13 -4.03
C LEU A 393 -13.95 17.81 -3.33
N GLN A 394 -13.05 18.79 -3.32
CA GLN A 394 -11.78 18.69 -2.64
C GLN A 394 -11.92 19.32 -1.26
N LEU A 395 -11.50 18.60 -0.22
CA LEU A 395 -11.59 19.07 1.15
C LEU A 395 -10.24 19.66 1.53
N LYS A 396 -10.19 20.97 1.77
CA LYS A 396 -8.97 21.69 2.17
C LYS A 396 -8.53 21.28 3.57
N ARG A 397 -7.93 20.09 3.66
CA ARG A 397 -7.36 19.53 4.90
C ARG A 397 -5.89 19.85 5.07
N PHE A 398 -5.25 20.47 4.08
CA PHE A 398 -3.86 20.88 4.18
C PHE A 398 -3.81 22.39 4.02
N GLU A 399 -3.28 23.08 5.03
CA GLU A 399 -3.15 24.54 5.02
C GLU A 399 -1.75 24.94 5.54
N TYR A 400 -1.25 26.05 5.02
CA TYR A 400 -0.01 26.65 5.52
C TYR A 400 -0.32 27.51 6.75
N ASP A 401 0.28 27.18 7.89
CA ASP A 401 0.23 28.02 9.07
C ASP A 401 1.37 29.04 9.01
N PHE A 402 1.03 30.28 8.67
CA PHE A 402 1.98 31.39 8.58
C PHE A 402 2.63 31.75 9.93
N VAL A 403 2.00 31.43 11.05
CA VAL A 403 2.56 31.72 12.39
C VAL A 403 3.60 30.68 12.76
N ARG A 404 3.36 29.42 12.39
CA ARG A 404 4.25 28.28 12.67
C ARG A 404 5.25 27.98 11.56
N ASP A 405 5.14 28.67 10.43
CA ASP A 405 5.96 28.47 9.23
C ASP A 405 5.99 27.00 8.77
N THR A 406 4.83 26.35 8.81
CA THR A 406 4.73 24.91 8.53
C THR A 406 3.37 24.55 7.94
N MET A 407 3.35 23.49 7.14
CA MET A 407 2.12 22.90 6.62
C MET A 407 1.44 22.09 7.75
N LEU A 408 0.13 22.26 7.90
CA LEU A 408 -0.69 21.56 8.88
C LEU A 408 -1.77 20.74 8.18
N LYS A 409 -2.04 19.54 8.73
CA LYS A 409 -3.18 18.72 8.35
C LYS A 409 -4.34 18.94 9.32
N ILE A 410 -5.48 19.40 8.82
CA ILE A 410 -6.74 19.58 9.53
C ILE A 410 -7.44 18.22 9.64
N ASN A 411 -7.38 17.63 10.83
CA ASN A 411 -8.04 16.36 11.13
C ASN A 411 -9.43 16.53 11.75
N ASP A 412 -9.96 17.76 11.79
CA ASP A 412 -11.28 18.08 12.35
C ASP A 412 -12.37 17.20 11.71
N ARG A 413 -13.40 16.89 12.51
CA ARG A 413 -14.56 16.13 12.07
C ARG A 413 -15.34 16.95 11.05
N TYR A 414 -15.57 16.36 9.89
CA TYR A 414 -16.26 16.98 8.76
C TYR A 414 -17.14 15.94 8.07
N GLU A 415 -18.45 16.17 8.11
CA GLU A 415 -19.43 15.23 7.60
C GLU A 415 -19.75 15.47 6.13
N PHE A 416 -19.98 14.38 5.41
CA PHE A 416 -20.46 14.40 4.04
C PHE A 416 -21.52 13.31 3.87
N PRO A 417 -22.66 13.64 3.22
CA PRO A 417 -23.79 12.72 3.14
C PRO A 417 -23.64 11.73 1.97
N LEU A 418 -24.36 10.61 2.02
CA LEU A 418 -24.47 9.70 0.87
C LEU A 418 -25.22 10.35 -0.31
N GLN A 419 -26.21 11.19 0.00
CA GLN A 419 -27.03 11.97 -0.92
C GLN A 419 -26.82 13.45 -0.65
N LEU A 420 -26.34 14.19 -1.65
CA LEU A 420 -26.06 15.61 -1.58
C LEU A 420 -27.08 16.37 -2.45
N ASP A 421 -27.94 17.17 -1.82
CA ASP A 421 -28.94 17.99 -2.54
C ASP A 421 -28.48 19.45 -2.58
N LEU A 422 -28.01 19.90 -3.74
CA LEU A 422 -27.57 21.28 -3.96
C LEU A 422 -28.71 22.22 -4.39
N ASP A 423 -29.92 21.67 -4.63
CA ASP A 423 -31.13 22.47 -4.88
C ASP A 423 -31.93 22.73 -3.60
N ARG A 424 -31.42 22.28 -2.44
CA ARG A 424 -32.04 22.53 -1.14
C ARG A 424 -32.27 24.02 -0.88
N ASP A 425 -33.22 24.30 0.01
CA ASP A 425 -33.54 25.67 0.45
C ASP A 425 -33.91 26.58 -0.75
N ASP A 426 -34.67 26.06 -1.72
CA ASP A 426 -35.12 26.74 -2.96
C ASP A 426 -33.98 27.15 -3.90
N GLY A 427 -32.96 26.29 -4.02
CA GLY A 427 -31.80 26.51 -4.89
C GLY A 427 -30.93 27.67 -4.41
N LYS A 428 -30.71 27.79 -3.10
CA LYS A 428 -29.99 28.93 -2.49
C LYS A 428 -28.58 29.15 -3.05
N TYR A 429 -27.95 28.09 -3.57
CA TYR A 429 -26.60 28.15 -4.14
C TYR A 429 -26.61 28.59 -5.61
N LEU A 430 -27.75 28.50 -6.29
CA LEU A 430 -27.90 28.79 -7.70
C LEU A 430 -28.15 30.27 -7.95
N SER A 431 -27.65 30.76 -9.08
CA SER A 431 -27.95 32.09 -9.58
C SER A 431 -29.44 32.20 -9.97
N PRO A 432 -30.04 33.40 -9.93
CA PRO A 432 -31.45 33.59 -10.29
C PRO A 432 -31.79 33.14 -11.72
N ASP A 433 -30.81 33.23 -12.63
CA ASP A 433 -30.95 32.87 -14.04
C ASP A 433 -30.53 31.42 -14.34
N ALA A 434 -30.19 30.64 -13.31
CA ALA A 434 -29.77 29.24 -13.47
C ALA A 434 -30.91 28.39 -14.04
N ASP A 435 -30.56 27.43 -14.90
CA ASP A 435 -31.53 26.45 -15.37
C ASP A 435 -31.87 25.48 -14.24
N ARG A 436 -33.14 25.49 -13.82
CA ARG A 436 -33.69 24.62 -12.77
C ARG A 436 -34.45 23.40 -13.34
N SER A 437 -34.32 23.13 -14.65
CA SER A 437 -34.96 21.99 -15.30
C SER A 437 -34.37 20.64 -14.87
N VAL A 438 -33.09 20.64 -14.49
CA VAL A 438 -32.36 19.46 -14.01
C VAL A 438 -32.09 19.63 -12.52
N ARG A 439 -32.47 18.63 -11.72
CA ARG A 439 -32.24 18.65 -10.27
C ARG A 439 -30.78 18.33 -9.93
N ASN A 440 -30.15 19.16 -9.12
CA ASN A 440 -28.79 18.96 -8.60
C ASN A 440 -28.78 18.05 -7.37
N LEU A 441 -29.37 16.86 -7.52
CA LEU A 441 -29.32 15.78 -6.53
C LEU A 441 -28.22 14.80 -6.91
N TYR A 442 -27.29 14.57 -5.98
CA TYR A 442 -26.07 13.83 -6.21
C TYR A 442 -25.92 12.65 -5.26
N THR A 443 -25.32 11.58 -5.76
CA THR A 443 -25.02 10.37 -5.01
C THR A 443 -23.52 10.14 -4.91
N LEU A 444 -23.03 9.92 -3.68
CA LEU A 444 -21.61 9.77 -3.40
C LEU A 444 -21.03 8.53 -4.09
N HIS A 445 -20.15 8.71 -5.06
CA HIS A 445 -19.52 7.63 -5.81
C HIS A 445 -18.22 7.15 -5.15
N SER A 446 -17.35 8.08 -4.76
CA SER A 446 -16.04 7.76 -4.21
C SER A 446 -15.61 8.69 -3.06
N VAL A 447 -14.83 8.14 -2.14
CA VAL A 447 -14.21 8.82 -1.00
C VAL A 447 -12.72 8.53 -1.03
N LEU A 448 -11.91 9.53 -1.38
CA LEU A 448 -10.45 9.41 -1.36
C LEU A 448 -9.93 9.84 0.01
N VAL A 449 -9.08 9.02 0.59
CA VAL A 449 -8.66 9.12 1.99
C VAL A 449 -7.15 9.20 2.08
N HIS A 450 -6.69 10.03 3.00
CA HIS A 450 -5.29 10.14 3.37
C HIS A 450 -5.12 9.81 4.85
N SER A 451 -4.33 8.78 5.13
CA SER A 451 -3.97 8.35 6.47
C SER A 451 -2.52 8.72 6.78
N GLY A 452 -2.31 9.59 7.76
CA GLY A 452 -0.97 10.07 8.14
C GLY A 452 -0.89 11.58 8.32
N GLY A 453 0.34 12.08 8.40
CA GLY A 453 0.66 13.49 8.62
C GLY A 453 1.09 14.20 7.34
N VAL A 454 1.58 15.43 7.48
CA VAL A 454 1.95 16.29 6.35
C VAL A 454 3.19 15.82 5.60
N HIS A 455 4.16 15.22 6.30
CA HIS A 455 5.43 14.76 5.73
C HIS A 455 5.41 13.30 5.27
N GLY A 456 4.24 12.65 5.35
CA GLY A 456 4.12 11.24 5.02
C GLY A 456 2.79 10.66 5.45
N GLY A 457 2.25 9.83 4.58
CA GLY A 457 1.01 9.11 4.79
C GLY A 457 0.68 8.23 3.60
N HIS A 458 -0.45 7.55 3.71
CA HIS A 458 -0.91 6.54 2.79
C HIS A 458 -2.26 6.97 2.20
N TYR A 459 -2.37 6.84 0.88
CA TYR A 459 -3.55 7.25 0.13
C TYR A 459 -4.28 6.01 -0.40
N TYR A 460 -5.60 6.01 -0.31
CA TYR A 460 -6.46 4.97 -0.84
C TYR A 460 -7.85 5.54 -1.13
N ALA A 461 -8.68 4.78 -1.85
CA ALA A 461 -10.04 5.22 -2.20
C ALA A 461 -11.09 4.17 -1.80
N PHE A 462 -12.21 4.62 -1.25
CA PHE A 462 -13.43 3.83 -1.21
C PHE A 462 -14.28 4.19 -2.43
N ILE A 463 -14.72 3.21 -3.19
CA ILE A 463 -15.45 3.41 -4.45
C ILE A 463 -16.69 2.52 -4.48
N ARG A 464 -17.78 3.04 -5.06
CA ARG A 464 -18.99 2.29 -5.41
C ARG A 464 -19.17 2.21 -6.92
N PRO A 465 -18.54 1.24 -7.61
CA PRO A 465 -18.52 1.19 -9.07
C PRO A 465 -19.90 1.21 -9.73
N LYS A 466 -20.90 0.59 -9.08
CA LYS A 466 -22.29 0.50 -9.56
C LYS A 466 -23.26 1.38 -8.77
N LEU A 467 -22.76 2.26 -7.89
CA LEU A 467 -23.56 3.07 -6.96
C LEU A 467 -24.57 2.23 -6.12
N SER A 468 -24.26 0.96 -5.86
CA SER A 468 -25.03 0.09 -4.96
C SER A 468 -24.66 0.33 -3.50
N ASP A 469 -25.16 -0.46 -2.57
CA ASP A 469 -24.79 -0.33 -1.14
C ASP A 469 -23.39 -0.89 -0.81
N GLN A 470 -22.82 -1.71 -1.71
CA GLN A 470 -21.52 -2.33 -1.51
C GLN A 470 -20.38 -1.36 -1.82
N TRP A 471 -19.53 -1.10 -0.82
CA TRP A 471 -18.30 -0.34 -0.97
C TRP A 471 -17.10 -1.26 -1.21
N TYR A 472 -16.12 -0.74 -1.92
CA TYR A 472 -14.84 -1.39 -2.13
C TYR A 472 -13.71 -0.43 -1.75
N LYS A 473 -12.77 -0.88 -0.93
CA LYS A 473 -11.54 -0.16 -0.60
C LYS A 473 -10.46 -0.57 -1.58
N PHE A 474 -10.00 0.39 -2.38
CA PHE A 474 -8.89 0.28 -3.30
C PHE A 474 -7.64 0.85 -2.63
N GLU A 475 -6.83 -0.04 -2.06
CA GLU A 475 -5.59 0.25 -1.34
C GLU A 475 -4.42 -0.34 -2.11
N ASP A 476 -3.92 0.44 -3.07
CA ASP A 476 -2.91 0.00 -4.04
C ASP A 476 -3.26 -1.36 -4.66
N GLU A 477 -2.46 -2.40 -4.41
CA GLU A 477 -2.61 -3.73 -5.00
C GLU A 477 -3.83 -4.50 -4.46
N ARG A 478 -4.35 -4.05 -3.32
CA ARG A 478 -5.40 -4.73 -2.57
C ARG A 478 -6.74 -4.05 -2.80
N VAL A 479 -7.74 -4.87 -3.11
CA VAL A 479 -9.13 -4.42 -3.16
C VAL A 479 -9.95 -5.25 -2.18
N THR A 480 -10.56 -4.63 -1.17
CA THR A 480 -11.43 -5.32 -0.20
C THR A 480 -12.85 -4.81 -0.28
N LYS A 481 -13.82 -5.66 0.07
CA LYS A 481 -15.20 -5.24 0.33
C LYS A 481 -15.28 -4.59 1.70
N GLU A 482 -15.95 -3.46 1.79
CA GLU A 482 -16.14 -2.73 3.04
C GLU A 482 -17.61 -2.33 3.20
N ASP A 483 -18.01 -2.04 4.44
CA ASP A 483 -19.32 -1.51 4.74
C ASP A 483 -19.37 0.02 4.58
N MET A 484 -20.59 0.56 4.59
CA MET A 484 -20.83 1.99 4.48
C MET A 484 -20.22 2.78 5.65
N LYS A 485 -20.25 2.22 6.87
CA LYS A 485 -19.73 2.89 8.06
C LYS A 485 -18.24 3.17 7.91
N ARG A 486 -17.47 2.21 7.41
CA ARG A 486 -16.03 2.35 7.15
C ARG A 486 -15.73 3.31 6.02
N ALA A 487 -16.48 3.24 4.92
CA ALA A 487 -16.24 4.10 3.76
C ALA A 487 -16.66 5.56 4.00
N LEU A 488 -17.62 5.80 4.90
CA LEU A 488 -18.25 7.09 5.14
C LEU A 488 -17.93 7.65 6.54
N GLU A 489 -18.55 7.09 7.58
CA GLU A 489 -18.54 7.65 8.94
C GLU A 489 -17.13 7.67 9.56
N GLU A 490 -16.35 6.61 9.33
CA GLU A 490 -14.98 6.53 9.84
C GLU A 490 -14.02 7.50 9.13
N GLN A 491 -14.43 8.10 8.00
CA GLN A 491 -13.61 9.01 7.20
C GLN A 491 -13.92 10.49 7.42
N TYR A 492 -14.85 10.82 8.33
CA TYR A 492 -15.15 12.19 8.72
C TYR A 492 -13.98 12.89 9.43
N GLY A 493 -13.05 12.12 10.02
CA GLY A 493 -12.01 12.64 10.91
C GLY A 493 -12.53 12.84 12.34
N GLY A 494 -11.89 13.75 13.08
CA GLY A 494 -12.21 14.08 14.45
C GLY A 494 -11.38 13.33 15.49
N GLU A 495 -11.82 13.44 16.74
CA GLU A 495 -11.25 12.70 17.86
C GLU A 495 -12.08 11.44 18.13
N GLU A 496 -11.40 10.33 18.39
CA GLU A 496 -12.01 9.10 18.88
C GLU A 496 -11.86 9.05 20.40
N GLU A 497 -12.99 9.02 21.10
CA GLU A 497 -13.05 8.79 22.54
C GLU A 497 -13.13 7.29 22.79
N LEU A 498 -12.14 6.74 23.49
CA LEU A 498 -12.25 5.36 23.98
C LEU A 498 -13.30 5.32 25.11
N PRO A 499 -14.14 4.27 25.18
CA PRO A 499 -15.08 4.12 26.28
C PRO A 499 -14.35 4.11 27.63
N HIS A 500 -14.97 4.71 28.65
CA HIS A 500 -14.40 4.82 30.00
C HIS A 500 -13.94 3.46 30.52
N THR A 501 -12.64 3.31 30.74
CA THR A 501 -12.04 2.07 31.24
C THR A 501 -12.31 1.82 32.73
N ASN A 502 -12.89 2.79 33.47
CA ASN A 502 -13.30 2.63 34.87
C ASN A 502 -14.48 3.55 35.26
N PRO A 503 -15.68 3.02 35.60
CA PRO A 503 -16.74 3.81 36.21
C PRO A 503 -16.39 4.06 37.69
N GLY A 504 -15.65 5.12 37.99
CA GLY A 504 -15.33 5.49 39.39
C GLY A 504 -14.12 6.41 39.61
N LEU A 505 -13.32 6.70 38.59
CA LEU A 505 -12.21 7.66 38.69
C LEU A 505 -12.47 8.84 37.76
N ASP A 506 -12.49 10.05 38.31
CA ASP A 506 -12.85 11.31 37.65
C ASP A 506 -11.71 11.82 36.73
N THR A 507 -11.21 10.96 35.85
CA THR A 507 -10.20 11.30 34.84
C THR A 507 -10.86 11.49 33.49
N ALA A 508 -10.61 12.63 32.85
CA ALA A 508 -11.11 12.94 31.51
C ALA A 508 -10.77 11.82 30.50
N PRO A 509 -11.70 11.45 29.59
CA PRO A 509 -11.47 10.39 28.62
C PRO A 509 -10.27 10.72 27.72
N LEU A 510 -9.42 9.72 27.47
CA LEU A 510 -8.27 9.88 26.58
C LEU A 510 -8.79 9.99 25.14
N ARG A 511 -8.52 11.13 24.50
CA ARG A 511 -8.94 11.43 23.14
C ARG A 511 -7.77 11.23 22.18
N PHE A 512 -7.99 10.50 21.09
CA PHE A 512 -7.00 10.35 20.03
C PHE A 512 -7.52 10.97 18.74
N THR A 513 -6.70 11.82 18.10
CA THR A 513 -7.03 12.38 16.79
C THR A 513 -6.96 11.30 15.72
N LYS A 514 -8.02 11.14 14.93
CA LYS A 514 -8.01 10.29 13.74
C LYS A 514 -7.12 10.92 12.67
N HIS A 515 -6.03 10.23 12.34
CA HIS A 515 -5.12 10.67 11.28
C HIS A 515 -5.53 10.17 9.88
N SER A 516 -6.60 9.37 9.79
CA SER A 516 -7.26 8.97 8.54
C SER A 516 -8.52 9.77 8.33
N ASN A 517 -8.62 10.47 7.20
CA ASN A 517 -9.80 11.24 6.83
C ASN A 517 -9.88 11.46 5.32
N ALA A 518 -11.11 11.68 4.84
CA ALA A 518 -11.37 11.99 3.44
C ALA A 518 -10.77 13.35 3.06
N TYR A 519 -10.09 13.43 1.93
CA TYR A 519 -9.57 14.70 1.39
C TYR A 519 -10.18 15.05 0.03
N MET A 520 -10.86 14.11 -0.64
CA MET A 520 -11.59 14.36 -1.87
C MET A 520 -12.81 13.43 -1.96
N LEU A 521 -13.92 13.98 -2.43
CA LEU A 521 -15.19 13.28 -2.63
C LEU A 521 -15.59 13.39 -4.09
N VAL A 522 -16.14 12.32 -4.64
CA VAL A 522 -16.71 12.32 -6.00
C VAL A 522 -18.18 11.94 -5.91
N TYR A 523 -19.03 12.77 -6.49
CA TYR A 523 -20.47 12.63 -6.52
C TYR A 523 -20.96 12.54 -7.97
N ILE A 524 -22.00 11.76 -8.22
CA ILE A 524 -22.63 11.63 -9.55
C ILE A 524 -24.08 12.09 -9.46
N ARG A 525 -24.50 12.96 -10.39
CA ARG A 525 -25.89 13.46 -10.43
C ARG A 525 -26.84 12.31 -10.75
N GLU A 526 -27.93 12.19 -9.99
CA GLU A 526 -28.87 11.08 -10.16
C GLU A 526 -29.56 11.06 -11.53
N SER A 527 -29.86 12.22 -12.12
CA SER A 527 -30.45 12.28 -13.47
C SER A 527 -29.50 11.83 -14.58
N ASP A 528 -28.18 11.91 -14.35
CA ASP A 528 -27.16 11.55 -15.33
C ASP A 528 -26.59 10.14 -15.08
N LYS A 529 -27.03 9.47 -14.00
CA LYS A 529 -26.48 8.20 -13.51
C LYS A 529 -26.39 7.12 -14.59
N ASP A 530 -27.46 6.90 -15.35
CA ASP A 530 -27.49 5.84 -16.37
C ASP A 530 -26.54 6.12 -17.54
N ASN A 531 -26.30 7.40 -17.84
CA ASN A 531 -25.34 7.81 -18.86
C ASN A 531 -23.89 7.71 -18.37
N ILE A 532 -23.65 8.02 -17.10
CA ILE A 532 -22.30 8.03 -16.51
C ILE A 532 -21.83 6.63 -16.09
N ILE A 533 -22.69 5.87 -15.41
CA ILE A 533 -22.48 4.49 -14.97
C ILE A 533 -23.06 3.53 -16.03
N CYS A 534 -22.70 3.77 -17.29
CA CYS A 534 -23.12 2.94 -18.41
C CYS A 534 -22.40 1.58 -18.40
N ASP A 535 -23.05 0.55 -18.95
CA ASP A 535 -22.40 -0.72 -19.21
C ASP A 535 -21.37 -0.53 -20.33
N LEU A 536 -20.18 -1.10 -20.13
CA LEU A 536 -19.13 -1.13 -21.13
C LEU A 536 -18.88 -2.57 -21.53
N ASP A 537 -19.15 -2.83 -22.80
CA ASP A 537 -18.86 -4.12 -23.42
C ASP A 537 -17.47 -4.07 -24.05
N ASP A 538 -16.88 -5.23 -24.28
CA ASP A 538 -15.58 -5.30 -24.96
C ASP A 538 -15.65 -4.66 -26.35
N GLU A 539 -16.81 -4.59 -26.99
CA GLU A 539 -17.04 -3.91 -28.29
C GLU A 539 -16.77 -2.39 -28.26
N ASP A 540 -16.81 -1.73 -27.10
CA ASP A 540 -16.45 -0.31 -26.97
C ASP A 540 -14.94 -0.05 -27.13
N ILE A 541 -14.13 -1.10 -27.00
CA ILE A 541 -12.68 -1.03 -27.18
C ILE A 541 -12.37 -1.27 -28.66
N SER A 542 -11.73 -0.30 -29.31
CA SER A 542 -11.38 -0.43 -30.73
C SER A 542 -10.52 -1.68 -31.01
N GLU A 543 -10.81 -2.39 -32.12
CA GLU A 543 -10.15 -3.66 -32.44
C GLU A 543 -8.62 -3.53 -32.57
N HIS A 544 -8.13 -2.44 -33.18
CA HIS A 544 -6.69 -2.20 -33.28
C HIS A 544 -6.02 -2.12 -31.90
N LEU A 545 -6.68 -1.48 -30.92
CA LEU A 545 -6.20 -1.36 -29.55
C LEU A 545 -6.25 -2.72 -28.84
N LYS A 546 -7.31 -3.51 -29.02
CA LYS A 546 -7.40 -4.87 -28.46
C LYS A 546 -6.29 -5.77 -28.98
N VAL A 547 -6.03 -5.76 -30.30
CA VAL A 547 -5.00 -6.60 -30.93
C VAL A 547 -3.63 -6.20 -30.40
N ARG A 548 -3.34 -4.89 -30.40
CA ARG A 548 -2.08 -4.35 -29.87
C ARG A 548 -1.84 -4.75 -28.42
N LEU A 549 -2.81 -4.49 -27.54
CA LEU A 549 -2.65 -4.71 -26.10
C LEU A 549 -2.61 -6.20 -25.73
N ARG A 550 -3.33 -7.06 -26.47
CA ARG A 550 -3.20 -8.52 -26.33
C ARG A 550 -1.81 -8.99 -26.70
N LYS A 551 -1.27 -8.54 -27.85
CA LYS A 551 0.09 -8.88 -28.28
C LYS A 551 1.14 -8.41 -27.27
N GLU A 552 1.04 -7.17 -26.78
CA GLU A 552 1.94 -6.65 -25.74
C GLU A 552 1.87 -7.48 -24.44
N HIS A 553 0.67 -7.95 -24.07
CA HIS A 553 0.47 -8.80 -22.90
C HIS A 553 1.09 -10.19 -23.09
N GLU A 554 0.83 -10.84 -24.23
CA GLU A 554 1.38 -12.15 -24.58
C GLU A 554 2.91 -12.14 -24.63
N GLU A 555 3.52 -11.13 -25.26
CA GLU A 555 4.98 -10.97 -25.29
C GLU A 555 5.58 -10.78 -23.90
N LYS A 556 4.87 -10.07 -23.01
CA LYS A 556 5.33 -9.85 -21.64
C LYS A 556 5.22 -11.12 -20.79
N GLU A 557 4.12 -11.86 -20.92
CA GLU A 557 3.97 -13.16 -20.24
C GLU A 557 4.98 -14.18 -20.78
N TYR A 558 5.26 -14.18 -22.08
CA TYR A 558 6.33 -14.98 -22.67
C TYR A 558 7.70 -14.63 -22.07
N LYS A 559 8.09 -13.34 -22.04
CA LYS A 559 9.34 -12.90 -21.41
C LYS A 559 9.41 -13.22 -19.92
N LYS A 560 8.27 -13.13 -19.21
CA LYS A 560 8.18 -13.48 -17.78
C LYS A 560 8.37 -14.97 -17.58
N LYS A 561 7.79 -15.80 -18.45
CA LYS A 561 7.98 -17.25 -18.47
C LYS A 561 9.44 -17.60 -18.78
N GLU A 562 10.05 -16.99 -19.80
CA GLU A 562 11.48 -17.17 -20.09
C GLU A 562 12.38 -16.78 -18.91
N LYS A 563 12.08 -15.67 -18.22
CA LYS A 563 12.82 -15.26 -17.02
C LYS A 563 12.61 -16.23 -15.85
N ALA A 564 11.39 -16.71 -15.64
CA ALA A 564 11.08 -17.69 -14.60
C ALA A 564 11.79 -19.02 -14.88
N GLU A 565 11.75 -19.49 -16.14
CA GLU A 565 12.49 -20.64 -16.61
C GLU A 565 13.99 -20.42 -16.42
N ALA A 566 14.56 -19.31 -16.89
CA ALA A 566 15.97 -18.98 -16.70
C ALA A 566 16.38 -18.96 -15.22
N HIS A 567 15.53 -18.45 -14.33
CA HIS A 567 15.74 -18.45 -12.88
C HIS A 567 15.75 -19.87 -12.27
N MET A 568 15.13 -20.87 -12.91
CA MET A 568 15.20 -22.28 -12.48
C MET A 568 16.54 -22.96 -12.83
N PHE A 569 17.35 -22.38 -13.70
CA PHE A 569 18.65 -22.92 -14.08
C PHE A 569 19.80 -22.13 -13.47
N THR A 570 20.96 -22.74 -13.43
CA THR A 570 22.24 -22.14 -13.06
C THR A 570 23.29 -22.51 -14.10
N ALA A 571 24.11 -21.54 -14.46
CA ALA A 571 25.28 -21.74 -15.28
C ALA A 571 26.46 -22.13 -14.38
N LEU A 572 26.87 -23.40 -14.45
CA LEU A 572 28.05 -23.93 -13.77
C LEU A 572 29.25 -23.82 -14.69
N LYS A 573 30.27 -23.07 -14.29
CA LYS A 573 31.54 -23.09 -15.02
C LYS A 573 32.29 -24.37 -14.63
N VAL A 574 32.96 -25.02 -15.56
CA VAL A 574 33.71 -26.27 -15.29
C VAL A 574 35.07 -26.18 -15.95
N ALA A 575 36.10 -25.89 -15.17
CA ALA A 575 37.47 -25.77 -15.65
C ALA A 575 38.16 -27.14 -15.65
N ARG A 576 38.67 -27.62 -16.77
CA ARG A 576 39.36 -28.92 -16.83
C ARG A 576 40.87 -28.73 -16.78
N ASP A 577 41.59 -29.83 -16.60
CA ASP A 577 43.05 -29.86 -16.69
C ASP A 577 43.55 -29.28 -18.04
N PHE A 578 42.79 -29.49 -19.12
CA PHE A 578 43.00 -28.88 -20.42
C PHE A 578 42.97 -27.34 -20.35
N ASP A 579 41.93 -26.76 -19.74
CA ASP A 579 41.76 -25.31 -19.63
C ASP A 579 42.88 -24.68 -18.79
N ILE A 580 43.28 -25.35 -17.70
CA ILE A 580 44.41 -24.93 -16.87
C ILE A 580 45.71 -24.99 -17.68
N LYS A 581 46.02 -26.10 -18.36
CA LYS A 581 47.24 -26.25 -19.19
C LYS A 581 47.30 -25.22 -20.31
N GLU A 582 46.15 -24.91 -20.90
CA GLU A 582 46.07 -23.94 -21.97
C GLU A 582 46.33 -22.52 -21.46
N GLN A 583 45.73 -22.12 -20.34
CA GLN A 583 45.73 -20.72 -19.92
C GLN A 583 46.86 -20.36 -18.96
N ILE A 584 47.46 -21.35 -18.28
CA ILE A 584 48.53 -21.13 -17.31
C ILE A 584 49.75 -20.41 -17.94
N GLY A 585 50.16 -19.29 -17.33
CA GLY A 585 51.32 -18.52 -17.76
C GLY A 585 51.14 -17.67 -19.02
N ARG A 586 49.95 -17.65 -19.64
CA ARG A 586 49.66 -16.83 -20.84
C ARG A 586 49.42 -15.34 -20.55
N HIS A 587 48.88 -15.02 -19.37
CA HIS A 587 48.73 -13.65 -18.88
C HIS A 587 49.58 -13.47 -17.62
N MET A 588 50.41 -12.43 -17.61
CA MET A 588 51.53 -12.35 -16.66
C MET A 588 51.13 -12.14 -15.19
N HIS A 589 49.85 -11.86 -14.92
CA HIS A 589 49.28 -11.81 -13.57
C HIS A 589 47.79 -12.21 -13.65
N PHE A 590 47.29 -12.97 -12.66
CA PHE A 590 45.93 -13.50 -12.44
C PHE A 590 45.71 -15.01 -12.69
N ASP A 591 44.58 -15.53 -12.17
CA ASP A 591 44.31 -16.91 -11.72
C ASP A 591 44.59 -18.08 -12.69
N LEU A 592 44.45 -19.32 -12.18
CA LEU A 592 44.78 -20.55 -12.94
C LEU A 592 43.99 -20.69 -14.26
N VAL A 593 42.80 -20.10 -14.33
CA VAL A 593 41.97 -19.98 -15.54
C VAL A 593 41.21 -18.65 -15.53
N ASP A 594 40.93 -18.12 -16.71
CA ASP A 594 39.94 -17.07 -16.94
C ASP A 594 38.56 -17.73 -17.06
N PHE A 595 37.78 -17.66 -15.98
CA PHE A 595 36.45 -18.26 -15.94
C PHE A 595 35.48 -17.66 -16.96
N ASP A 596 35.73 -16.48 -17.53
CA ASP A 596 34.88 -15.93 -18.59
C ASP A 596 35.15 -16.61 -19.95
N ARG A 597 36.22 -17.41 -20.06
CA ARG A 597 36.59 -18.22 -21.23
C ARG A 597 36.43 -19.73 -21.02
N VAL A 598 36.04 -20.16 -19.83
CA VAL A 598 35.77 -21.57 -19.51
C VAL A 598 34.36 -21.94 -19.96
N ASN A 599 34.20 -23.17 -20.47
CA ASN A 599 32.90 -23.69 -20.87
C ASN A 599 31.90 -23.67 -19.68
N SER A 600 30.69 -23.20 -19.98
CA SER A 600 29.62 -23.08 -19.01
C SER A 600 28.55 -24.14 -19.28
N PHE A 601 28.30 -24.97 -18.28
CA PHE A 601 27.29 -26.01 -18.28
C PHE A 601 26.01 -25.50 -17.60
N ARG A 602 24.87 -25.55 -18.30
CA ARG A 602 23.60 -25.07 -17.75
C ARG A 602 22.87 -26.23 -17.06
N ALA A 603 22.79 -26.19 -15.72
CA ALA A 603 22.14 -27.21 -14.91
C ALA A 603 20.86 -26.68 -14.24
N PRO A 604 19.79 -27.49 -14.08
CA PRO A 604 18.66 -27.15 -13.22
C PRO A 604 19.10 -26.96 -11.77
N LYS A 605 18.53 -25.98 -11.05
CA LYS A 605 18.87 -25.71 -9.65
C LYS A 605 18.55 -26.86 -8.70
N ASN A 606 17.54 -27.66 -9.02
CA ASN A 606 17.12 -28.83 -8.24
C ASN A 606 17.86 -30.13 -8.61
N MET A 607 18.70 -30.11 -9.66
CA MET A 607 19.54 -31.26 -10.03
C MET A 607 20.62 -31.47 -8.97
N SER A 608 20.88 -32.72 -8.61
CA SER A 608 21.98 -33.11 -7.72
C SER A 608 23.34 -33.05 -8.44
N ILE A 609 24.42 -32.87 -7.69
CA ILE A 609 25.77 -32.86 -8.31
C ILE A 609 26.12 -34.20 -8.95
N ASN A 610 25.64 -35.34 -8.42
CA ASN A 610 25.82 -36.63 -9.07
C ASN A 610 25.18 -36.70 -10.46
N GLU A 611 23.96 -36.16 -10.61
CA GLU A 611 23.32 -36.07 -11.94
C GLU A 611 24.10 -35.11 -12.85
N VAL A 612 24.66 -34.02 -12.32
CA VAL A 612 25.56 -33.13 -13.08
C VAL A 612 26.82 -33.89 -13.55
N LYS A 613 27.41 -34.77 -12.72
CA LYS A 613 28.54 -35.62 -13.13
C LYS A 613 28.19 -36.56 -14.28
N GLU A 614 26.99 -37.16 -14.26
CA GLU A 614 26.51 -38.02 -15.33
C GLU A 614 26.34 -37.25 -16.64
N GLU A 615 25.80 -36.03 -16.60
CA GLU A 615 25.66 -35.19 -17.78
C GLU A 615 27.02 -34.74 -18.32
N LEU A 616 27.94 -34.32 -17.45
CA LEU A 616 29.31 -33.97 -17.86
C LEU A 616 30.09 -35.18 -18.36
N SER A 617 29.77 -36.39 -17.88
CA SER A 617 30.32 -37.63 -18.41
C SER A 617 29.91 -37.86 -19.86
N LYS A 618 28.64 -37.61 -20.19
CA LYS A 618 28.13 -37.69 -21.57
C LYS A 618 28.73 -36.62 -22.47
N GLU A 619 28.88 -35.39 -21.96
CA GLU A 619 29.38 -34.26 -22.74
C GLU A 619 30.89 -34.35 -23.02
N PHE A 620 31.69 -34.70 -22.00
CA PHE A 620 33.15 -34.71 -22.10
C PHE A 620 33.76 -36.10 -22.27
N GLY A 621 32.95 -37.16 -22.20
CA GLY A 621 33.40 -38.56 -22.35
C GLY A 621 34.22 -39.08 -21.18
N ILE A 622 34.14 -38.45 -20.00
CA ILE A 622 34.91 -38.82 -18.80
C ILE A 622 34.01 -39.61 -17.86
N PRO A 623 34.30 -40.88 -17.54
CA PRO A 623 33.46 -41.69 -16.65
C PRO A 623 33.29 -41.04 -15.27
N VAL A 624 32.10 -41.15 -14.66
CA VAL A 624 31.75 -40.50 -13.37
C VAL A 624 32.74 -40.86 -12.26
N GLU A 625 33.19 -42.12 -12.22
CA GLU A 625 34.19 -42.62 -11.27
C GLU A 625 35.57 -41.96 -11.40
N CYS A 626 35.86 -41.37 -12.57
CA CYS A 626 37.06 -40.63 -12.87
C CYS A 626 36.87 -39.11 -12.72
N GLN A 627 35.73 -38.64 -12.20
CA GLN A 627 35.50 -37.21 -11.98
C GLN A 627 35.60 -36.85 -10.50
N ARG A 628 36.52 -35.95 -10.17
CA ARG A 628 36.60 -35.33 -8.84
C ARG A 628 36.37 -33.83 -8.93
N PHE A 629 35.34 -33.34 -8.25
CA PHE A 629 34.95 -31.94 -8.24
C PHE A 629 35.65 -31.21 -7.10
N TRP A 630 36.23 -30.04 -7.40
CA TRP A 630 36.90 -29.19 -6.41
C TRP A 630 36.17 -27.88 -6.22
N VAL A 631 36.00 -27.47 -4.96
CA VAL A 631 35.49 -26.16 -4.57
C VAL A 631 36.60 -25.13 -4.81
N TRP A 632 36.30 -24.10 -5.58
CA TRP A 632 37.19 -22.95 -5.72
C TRP A 632 36.89 -21.93 -4.63
N ALA A 633 37.94 -21.31 -4.11
CA ALA A 633 37.79 -20.31 -3.06
C ALA A 633 38.64 -19.09 -3.39
N LYS A 634 38.06 -17.91 -3.15
CA LYS A 634 38.77 -16.64 -3.16
C LYS A 634 39.66 -16.54 -1.92
N ARG A 635 40.95 -16.35 -2.12
CA ARG A 635 41.94 -16.11 -1.06
C ARG A 635 41.96 -14.62 -0.69
N GLN A 636 42.55 -14.31 0.47
CA GLN A 636 42.68 -12.92 0.97
C GLN A 636 43.39 -11.97 0.00
N ASN A 637 44.28 -12.50 -0.85
CA ASN A 637 44.97 -11.73 -1.89
C ASN A 637 44.18 -11.60 -3.20
N CYS A 638 42.85 -11.83 -3.17
CA CYS A 638 41.95 -11.78 -4.32
C CYS A 638 42.28 -12.75 -5.46
N THR A 639 42.97 -13.87 -5.18
CA THR A 639 43.19 -14.97 -6.14
C THR A 639 42.26 -16.15 -5.88
N TYR A 640 41.76 -16.79 -6.94
CA TYR A 640 40.89 -17.97 -6.88
C TYR A 640 41.69 -19.25 -7.08
N ARG A 641 41.56 -20.23 -6.18
CA ARG A 641 42.25 -21.52 -6.27
C ARG A 641 41.34 -22.68 -5.87
N PRO A 642 41.53 -23.88 -6.43
CA PRO A 642 40.97 -25.10 -5.87
C PRO A 642 41.38 -25.21 -4.39
N SER A 643 40.40 -25.39 -3.50
CA SER A 643 40.60 -25.41 -2.06
C SER A 643 40.56 -26.84 -1.51
N ARG A 644 39.46 -27.56 -1.77
CA ARG A 644 39.24 -28.96 -1.38
C ARG A 644 38.28 -29.65 -2.35
N PRO A 645 38.30 -30.99 -2.44
CA PRO A 645 37.26 -31.72 -3.16
C PRO A 645 35.90 -31.60 -2.44
N LEU A 646 34.83 -31.77 -3.21
CA LEU A 646 33.49 -32.00 -2.65
C LEU A 646 33.46 -33.31 -1.85
N THR A 647 32.70 -33.32 -0.77
CA THR A 647 32.44 -34.50 0.04
C THR A 647 31.28 -35.30 -0.57
N SER A 648 31.17 -36.61 -0.25
CA SER A 648 30.07 -37.44 -0.76
C SER A 648 28.68 -36.92 -0.38
N GLN A 649 28.54 -36.23 0.75
CA GLN A 649 27.27 -35.60 1.16
C GLN A 649 26.95 -34.36 0.31
N GLU A 650 27.95 -33.54 -0.01
CA GLU A 650 27.79 -32.39 -0.91
C GLU A 650 27.49 -32.83 -2.35
N GLU A 651 28.03 -33.97 -2.80
CA GLU A 651 27.76 -34.52 -4.12
C GLU A 651 26.31 -35.03 -4.28
N THR A 652 25.67 -35.41 -3.18
CA THR A 652 24.23 -35.73 -3.16
C THR A 652 23.32 -34.51 -3.01
N SER A 653 23.89 -33.33 -2.75
CA SER A 653 23.13 -32.09 -2.62
C SER A 653 22.76 -31.50 -3.98
N THR A 654 21.71 -30.68 -4.01
CA THR A 654 21.30 -29.96 -5.22
C THR A 654 22.26 -28.81 -5.55
N VAL A 655 22.30 -28.41 -6.82
CA VAL A 655 23.06 -27.23 -7.27
C VAL A 655 22.69 -25.99 -6.45
N SER A 656 21.40 -25.74 -6.18
CA SER A 656 20.93 -24.62 -5.36
C SER A 656 21.42 -24.69 -3.90
N ALA A 657 21.46 -25.88 -3.31
CA ALA A 657 21.93 -26.06 -1.94
C ALA A 657 23.40 -25.69 -1.82
N LEU A 658 24.23 -26.12 -2.77
CA LEU A 658 25.66 -25.77 -2.77
C LEU A 658 25.92 -24.29 -3.09
N GLN A 659 25.09 -23.66 -3.93
CA GLN A 659 25.12 -22.20 -4.12
C GLN A 659 24.82 -21.44 -2.83
N SER A 660 23.81 -21.86 -2.07
CA SER A 660 23.43 -21.22 -0.81
C SER A 660 24.49 -21.34 0.29
N MET A 661 25.39 -22.31 0.17
CA MET A 661 26.55 -22.51 1.04
C MET A 661 27.79 -21.73 0.57
N ASN A 662 27.67 -20.89 -0.47
CA ASN A 662 28.76 -20.22 -1.18
C ASN A 662 29.86 -21.18 -1.66
N LEU A 663 29.50 -22.43 -1.97
CA LEU A 663 30.42 -23.43 -2.53
C LEU A 663 30.41 -23.43 -4.07
N LEU A 664 29.47 -22.70 -4.67
CA LEU A 664 29.31 -22.46 -6.10
C LEU A 664 29.00 -20.97 -6.32
N GLU A 665 29.93 -20.06 -5.99
CA GLU A 665 29.74 -18.66 -6.38
C GLU A 665 30.00 -18.48 -7.88
N LEU A 666 29.38 -17.45 -8.46
CA LEU A 666 29.20 -17.19 -9.91
C LEU A 666 30.47 -17.00 -10.76
N ARG A 667 31.64 -17.41 -10.27
CA ARG A 667 32.91 -17.51 -11.01
C ARG A 667 33.72 -18.75 -10.63
N ASP A 668 33.13 -19.75 -9.99
CA ASP A 668 33.83 -20.95 -9.56
C ASP A 668 33.70 -22.05 -10.61
N GLY A 669 34.75 -22.26 -11.38
CA GLY A 669 34.79 -23.37 -12.32
C GLY A 669 35.17 -24.66 -11.61
N LEU A 670 34.43 -25.73 -11.79
CA LEU A 670 34.73 -27.04 -11.21
C LEU A 670 36.01 -27.60 -11.86
N ALA A 671 37.06 -27.85 -11.07
CA ALA A 671 38.26 -28.52 -11.56
C ALA A 671 37.99 -30.01 -11.72
N LEU A 672 37.98 -30.52 -12.97
CA LEU A 672 37.91 -31.96 -13.24
C LEU A 672 39.34 -32.50 -13.31
N ALA A 673 39.71 -33.33 -12.34
CA ALA A 673 40.96 -34.09 -12.32
C ALA A 673 40.69 -35.56 -12.57
#